data_AF-A0A939Z7U1-F1
#
_entry.id   AF-A0A939Z7U1-F1
#
_cell.length_a   1.000
_cell.length_b   1.000
_cell.length_c   1.000
_cell.angle_alpha   90.00
_cell.angle_beta   90.00
_cell.angle_gamma   90.00
#
_symmetry.space_group_name_H-M   'P 1'
#
loop_
_entity.id
_entity.type
_entity.pdbx_description
1 polymer ?
#
loop_
_entity_poly.entity_id
_entity_poly.type
_entity_poly.pdbx_seq_one_letter_code
_entity_poly.pdbx_strand_id
1 'polypeptide(L)'
;MKKISKMFAVLLTFAVCMSMLAITASAQTAVFTDVAETDYFYDAVQWGVEEGITEGVGGNLFDPEGAVTRAQLVTFLWRMAGQPEVDGPSPFFDVFTESEQWYTKAVLWAAASGIAEGYIEGPHKVFGPDAVCDRAMCITFLYRFMDCPLDGIDLTADITLDENSTADDLGVVFVQGMVKGIREAGMFADVPEESYYEFPVFWGLLNGIITKENSGITEENTLFRSNDPCIRGEMISFLYQTKLIDDMKKAPAEIYFGEYSIPIPQEYFDRLYYAYYGVEDEETGDELLLVVSEGASIDAAEAMGEEVTEEIGELFRIIRVNEERLHELLCGDMSGIEPFAKDKDGKYYLFCTPTDVRYVRETNEKMNEDIDAWTELNEWVRGGLIDEILNNNSDLTPVSYTNTMLDMYLARIAYAKDVKYTLSSTQYGPLEPGEFDGTKYAEYLLGGNFEEAENTEAPDGEYVVLNFPDEGVRYDFFTADRNLVREVRDGYETVYKRVFEGTVTNTEAMESWYLAIAELSGKKEDYKELDPFLGQWSEEIAGRGVMTVTKSVGLAKVDIEARWPGSAFEVSTWSITANLTDDGKLVYNTCRHIVTEYDENGNGTVVSEVTDEGGVLSLDNEGKLIWNIDGNEEGSTFVKQ
;
A
#
# COMPACT_ATOMS: atom_id res chain seq x y z
N MET A 1 -32.20 -0.42 -18.12
CA MET A 1 -31.12 0.58 -18.23
C MET A 1 -31.59 1.95 -18.80
N LYS A 2 -32.57 2.66 -18.21
CA LYS A 2 -32.90 4.06 -18.63
C LYS A 2 -33.42 5.01 -17.52
N LYS A 3 -33.30 4.61 -16.24
CA LYS A 3 -33.67 5.44 -15.08
C LYS A 3 -32.51 5.72 -14.10
N ILE A 4 -31.38 5.01 -14.22
CA ILE A 4 -30.25 5.09 -13.28
C ILE A 4 -29.38 6.35 -13.51
N SER A 5 -29.42 6.97 -14.70
CA SER A 5 -28.51 8.07 -15.07
C SER A 5 -28.80 9.45 -14.45
N LYS A 6 -29.54 9.53 -13.33
CA LYS A 6 -29.84 10.79 -12.65
C LYS A 6 -29.16 10.98 -11.29
N MET A 7 -28.71 9.91 -10.62
CA MET A 7 -27.90 10.02 -9.39
C MET A 7 -26.45 10.46 -9.66
N PHE A 8 -25.86 9.97 -10.76
CA PHE A 8 -24.46 10.27 -11.11
C PHE A 8 -24.15 11.74 -11.44
N ALA A 9 -25.16 12.55 -11.75
CA ALA A 9 -24.97 13.94 -12.20
C ALA A 9 -24.81 14.96 -11.05
N VAL A 10 -25.02 14.56 -9.79
CA VAL A 10 -24.98 15.49 -8.63
C VAL A 10 -23.67 15.35 -7.85
N LEU A 11 -23.16 14.12 -7.69
CA LEU A 11 -21.90 13.82 -6.98
C LEU A 11 -20.65 14.40 -7.67
N LEU A 12 -20.63 14.43 -9.01
CA LEU A 12 -19.45 14.84 -9.79
C LEU A 12 -19.09 16.33 -9.67
N THR A 13 -19.96 17.16 -9.10
CA THR A 13 -19.70 18.58 -8.81
C THR A 13 -19.04 18.83 -7.45
N PHE A 14 -19.00 17.84 -6.55
CA PHE A 14 -18.54 18.03 -5.16
C PHE A 14 -17.01 18.00 -5.03
N ALA A 15 -16.32 17.20 -5.86
CA ALA A 15 -14.89 16.91 -5.72
C ALA A 15 -13.92 18.07 -6.08
N VAL A 16 -14.40 19.16 -6.70
CA VAL A 16 -13.52 20.19 -7.30
C VAL A 16 -13.34 21.44 -6.41
N CYS A 17 -14.03 21.55 -5.27
CA CYS A 17 -13.97 22.75 -4.41
C CYS A 17 -13.37 22.55 -3.00
N MET A 18 -13.02 21.33 -2.59
CA MET A 18 -12.45 21.08 -1.24
C MET A 18 -10.91 21.06 -1.17
N SER A 19 -10.21 21.10 -2.30
CA SER A 19 -8.74 21.10 -2.35
C SER A 19 -8.12 22.49 -2.08
N MET A 20 -8.48 23.13 -0.95
CA MET A 20 -7.68 24.16 -0.27
C MET A 20 -8.36 24.65 1.03
N LEU A 21 -7.98 24.08 2.18
CA LEU A 21 -7.40 24.88 3.27
C LEU A 21 -6.69 24.00 4.32
N ALA A 22 -5.72 24.61 5.01
CA ALA A 22 -4.70 23.91 5.77
C ALA A 22 -5.17 23.22 7.07
N ILE A 23 -4.45 22.14 7.41
CA ILE A 23 -4.39 21.55 8.75
C ILE A 23 -4.15 22.65 9.80
N THR A 24 -5.08 22.78 10.75
CA THR A 24 -4.77 23.22 12.12
C THR A 24 -5.60 22.39 13.08
N ALA A 25 -4.93 21.61 13.94
CA ALA A 25 -5.60 20.91 15.02
C ALA A 25 -6.10 21.94 16.05
N SER A 26 -7.40 22.26 16.00
CA SER A 26 -8.07 23.03 17.03
C SER A 26 -8.46 22.09 18.17
N ALA A 27 -8.21 22.49 19.41
CA ALA A 27 -8.78 21.80 20.56
C ALA A 27 -10.32 21.90 20.48
N GLN A 28 -11.01 20.76 20.36
CA GLN A 28 -12.46 20.71 20.31
C GLN A 28 -13.02 21.26 21.64
N THR A 29 -13.92 22.24 21.57
CA THR A 29 -14.75 22.63 22.70
C THR A 29 -16.14 22.05 22.49
N ALA A 30 -16.71 21.42 23.53
CA ALA A 30 -18.05 20.82 23.49
C ALA A 30 -19.07 21.76 22.82
N VAL A 31 -19.74 21.25 21.79
CA VAL A 31 -20.53 22.05 20.84
C VAL A 31 -21.78 22.67 21.48
N PHE A 32 -22.33 22.02 22.51
CA PHE A 32 -23.45 22.52 23.31
C PHE A 32 -23.19 22.30 24.80
N THR A 33 -23.88 23.07 25.65
CA THR A 33 -23.69 23.02 27.13
C THR A 33 -24.42 21.87 27.84
N ASP A 34 -25.26 21.15 27.12
CA ASP A 34 -26.09 20.02 27.55
C ASP A 34 -25.70 18.70 26.85
N VAL A 35 -24.50 18.64 26.27
CA VAL A 35 -23.91 17.47 25.61
C VAL A 35 -22.47 17.32 26.10
N ALA A 36 -22.19 16.27 26.87
CA ALA A 36 -20.88 15.98 27.44
C ALA A 36 -20.07 15.03 26.54
N GLU A 37 -18.75 15.13 26.59
CA GLU A 37 -17.80 14.26 25.85
C GLU A 37 -17.97 12.75 26.14
N THR A 38 -18.67 12.40 27.23
CA THR A 38 -18.95 11.01 27.63
C THR A 38 -20.35 10.53 27.20
N ASP A 39 -21.16 11.36 26.56
CA ASP A 39 -22.51 10.99 26.13
C ASP A 39 -22.45 10.18 24.80
N TYR A 40 -23.24 9.11 24.68
CA TYR A 40 -23.23 8.23 23.51
C TYR A 40 -23.58 8.91 22.17
N PHE A 41 -24.18 10.11 22.22
CA PHE A 41 -24.50 10.93 21.05
C PHE A 41 -23.50 12.05 20.79
N TYR A 42 -22.41 12.19 21.57
CA TYR A 42 -21.47 13.31 21.46
C TYR A 42 -20.91 13.48 20.04
N ASP A 43 -20.29 12.45 19.48
CA ASP A 43 -19.69 12.49 18.13
C ASP A 43 -20.74 12.74 17.05
N ALA A 44 -21.93 12.14 17.20
CA ALA A 44 -23.05 12.31 16.29
C ALA A 44 -23.64 13.72 16.31
N VAL A 45 -23.71 14.36 17.48
CA VAL A 45 -24.11 15.76 17.64
C VAL A 45 -23.06 16.69 17.02
N GLN A 46 -21.77 16.42 17.24
CA GLN A 46 -20.68 17.19 16.66
C GLN A 46 -20.74 17.13 15.13
N TRP A 47 -20.73 15.93 14.55
CA TRP A 47 -20.87 15.70 13.11
C TRP A 47 -22.14 16.36 12.55
N GLY A 48 -23.27 16.22 13.26
CA GLY A 48 -24.55 16.81 12.85
C GLY A 48 -24.53 18.34 12.77
N VAL A 49 -23.67 19.01 13.54
CA VAL A 49 -23.46 20.47 13.45
C VAL A 49 -22.46 20.81 12.34
N GLU A 50 -21.38 20.05 12.20
CA GLU A 50 -20.36 20.25 11.16
C GLU A 50 -20.95 20.11 9.74
N GLU A 51 -21.82 19.13 9.51
CA GLU A 51 -22.58 18.94 8.26
C GLU A 51 -23.83 19.84 8.13
N GLY A 52 -24.11 20.69 9.12
CA GLY A 52 -25.29 21.57 9.13
C GLY A 52 -26.65 20.86 9.23
N ILE A 53 -26.68 19.57 9.57
CA ILE A 53 -27.89 18.76 9.76
C ILE A 53 -28.71 19.30 10.94
N THR A 54 -28.07 19.79 12.01
CA THR A 54 -28.72 20.38 13.18
C THR A 54 -27.99 21.63 13.67
N GLU A 55 -28.74 22.56 14.27
CA GLU A 55 -28.22 23.81 14.86
C GLU A 55 -28.50 23.89 16.38
N GLY A 56 -28.90 22.77 16.99
CA GLY A 56 -29.43 22.73 18.35
C GLY A 56 -30.85 23.30 18.45
N VAL A 57 -31.21 23.83 19.62
CA VAL A 57 -32.50 24.52 19.89
C VAL A 57 -32.31 26.02 20.23
N GLY A 58 -31.09 26.53 20.06
CA GLY A 58 -30.68 27.87 20.47
C GLY A 58 -30.20 27.93 21.92
N GLY A 59 -29.70 29.09 22.35
CA GLY A 59 -29.20 29.29 23.72
C GLY A 59 -27.96 28.47 24.10
N ASN A 60 -27.24 27.93 23.11
CA ASN A 60 -26.14 26.96 23.28
C ASN A 60 -26.56 25.60 23.86
N LEU A 61 -27.77 25.16 23.51
CA LEU A 61 -28.36 23.88 23.89
C LEU A 61 -28.71 23.02 22.66
N PHE A 62 -28.51 21.72 22.77
CA PHE A 62 -28.92 20.72 21.79
C PHE A 62 -30.31 20.12 22.07
N ASP A 63 -30.69 20.01 23.35
CA ASP A 63 -31.86 19.29 23.87
C ASP A 63 -31.87 17.79 23.46
N PRO A 64 -30.89 16.96 23.91
CA PRO A 64 -30.75 15.56 23.47
C PRO A 64 -31.95 14.68 23.82
N GLU A 65 -32.54 14.89 25.00
CA GLU A 65 -33.74 14.21 25.50
C GLU A 65 -35.04 14.79 24.92
N GLY A 66 -34.94 15.88 24.14
CA GLY A 66 -36.08 16.51 23.48
C GLY A 66 -36.69 15.61 22.42
N ALA A 67 -38.01 15.42 22.48
CA ALA A 67 -38.73 14.59 21.51
C ALA A 67 -38.75 15.25 20.11
N VAL A 68 -38.42 14.49 19.08
CA VAL A 68 -38.36 14.95 17.69
C VAL A 68 -39.76 15.09 17.11
N THR A 69 -40.09 16.24 16.53
CA THR A 69 -41.33 16.45 15.76
C THR A 69 -41.19 15.99 14.31
N ARG A 70 -42.32 15.68 13.65
CA ARG A 70 -42.35 15.30 12.22
C ARG A 70 -41.68 16.35 11.31
N ALA A 71 -41.84 17.64 11.63
CA ALA A 71 -41.14 18.73 10.93
C ALA A 71 -39.62 18.71 11.13
N GLN A 72 -39.14 18.46 12.35
CA GLN A 72 -37.71 18.35 12.66
C GLN A 72 -37.09 17.13 11.96
N LEU A 73 -37.75 15.98 12.04
CA LEU A 73 -37.33 14.74 11.39
C LEU A 73 -37.08 14.91 9.88
N VAL A 74 -38.07 15.40 9.13
CA VAL A 74 -37.89 15.62 7.67
C VAL A 74 -36.86 16.71 7.38
N THR A 75 -36.64 17.66 8.28
CA THR A 75 -35.63 18.71 8.10
C THR A 75 -34.22 18.16 8.27
N PHE A 76 -33.98 17.25 9.22
CA PHE A 76 -32.71 16.53 9.33
C PHE A 76 -32.44 15.71 8.05
N LEU A 77 -33.43 14.94 7.56
CA LEU A 77 -33.31 14.16 6.34
C LEU A 77 -33.08 15.04 5.09
N TRP A 78 -33.77 16.18 4.99
CA TRP A 78 -33.61 17.11 3.87
C TRP A 78 -32.22 17.78 3.87
N ARG A 79 -31.68 18.10 5.05
CA ARG A 79 -30.32 18.62 5.20
C ARG A 79 -29.27 17.56 4.85
N MET A 80 -29.42 16.35 5.37
CA MET A 80 -28.57 15.20 5.02
C MET A 80 -28.61 14.90 3.51
N ALA A 81 -29.74 15.13 2.83
CA ALA A 81 -29.87 15.00 1.39
C ALA A 81 -29.22 16.14 0.56
N GLY A 82 -28.53 17.10 1.20
CA GLY A 82 -27.93 18.26 0.52
C GLY A 82 -28.92 19.40 0.22
N GLN A 83 -30.01 19.51 0.99
CA GLN A 83 -31.04 20.54 0.86
C GLN A 83 -31.61 20.72 -0.57
N PRO A 84 -32.02 19.65 -1.26
CA PRO A 84 -32.49 19.71 -2.64
C PRO A 84 -33.67 20.68 -2.79
N GLU A 85 -33.58 21.53 -3.81
CA GLU A 85 -34.63 22.50 -4.13
C GLU A 85 -35.91 21.83 -4.60
N VAL A 86 -37.06 22.38 -4.18
CA VAL A 86 -38.38 21.84 -4.45
C VAL A 86 -39.40 22.96 -4.62
N ASP A 87 -40.14 22.92 -5.72
CA ASP A 87 -41.17 23.88 -6.08
C ASP A 87 -42.53 23.19 -6.23
N GLY A 88 -43.59 23.83 -5.74
CA GLY A 88 -44.97 23.38 -5.95
C GLY A 88 -45.91 23.70 -4.79
N PRO A 89 -47.23 23.50 -4.99
CA PRO A 89 -48.19 23.59 -3.89
C PRO A 89 -47.97 22.44 -2.91
N SER A 90 -48.17 22.71 -1.62
CA SER A 90 -48.16 21.65 -0.61
C SER A 90 -49.29 20.63 -0.86
N PRO A 91 -49.00 19.32 -0.79
CA PRO A 91 -50.03 18.29 -0.78
C PRO A 91 -50.76 18.19 0.58
N PHE A 92 -50.32 18.96 1.58
CA PHE A 92 -50.87 18.97 2.95
C PHE A 92 -51.52 20.32 3.29
N PHE A 93 -52.73 20.27 3.83
CA PHE A 93 -53.58 21.44 4.10
C PHE A 93 -53.09 22.35 5.24
N ASP A 94 -52.32 21.79 6.18
CA ASP A 94 -51.74 22.45 7.35
C ASP A 94 -50.30 22.97 7.11
N VAL A 95 -49.78 22.80 5.90
CA VAL A 95 -48.44 23.26 5.50
C VAL A 95 -48.59 24.39 4.48
N PHE A 96 -48.71 25.61 5.00
CA PHE A 96 -48.99 26.81 4.22
C PHE A 96 -47.73 27.34 3.53
N THR A 97 -47.59 27.07 2.22
CA THR A 97 -46.41 27.49 1.43
C THR A 97 -46.20 29.00 1.41
N GLU A 98 -47.26 29.80 1.52
CA GLU A 98 -47.19 31.28 1.60
C GLU A 98 -46.60 31.81 2.93
N SER A 99 -46.44 30.95 3.94
CA SER A 99 -45.98 31.35 5.28
C SER A 99 -44.49 31.08 5.54
N GLU A 100 -43.77 30.51 4.56
CA GLU A 100 -42.33 30.25 4.57
C GLU A 100 -41.76 29.75 5.92
N GLN A 101 -42.49 28.86 6.61
CA GLN A 101 -41.99 28.25 7.85
C GLN A 101 -40.70 27.48 7.59
N TRP A 102 -39.81 27.40 8.59
CA TRP A 102 -38.47 26.80 8.48
C TRP A 102 -38.47 25.36 7.95
N TYR A 103 -39.53 24.58 8.22
CA TYR A 103 -39.70 23.21 7.73
C TYR A 103 -40.36 23.10 6.35
N THR A 104 -40.85 24.19 5.75
CA THR A 104 -41.74 24.14 4.56
C THR A 104 -41.08 23.43 3.38
N LYS A 105 -39.84 23.80 3.02
CA LYS A 105 -39.10 23.14 1.94
C LYS A 105 -38.85 21.66 2.23
N ALA A 106 -38.43 21.33 3.45
CA ALA A 106 -38.17 19.95 3.85
C ALA A 106 -39.42 19.06 3.75
N VAL A 107 -40.59 19.56 4.17
CA VAL A 107 -41.86 18.83 4.06
C VAL A 107 -42.29 18.66 2.60
N LEU A 108 -42.14 19.68 1.76
CA LEU A 108 -42.42 19.60 0.32
C LEU A 108 -41.54 18.56 -0.37
N TRP A 109 -40.23 18.58 -0.09
CA TRP A 109 -39.28 17.60 -0.64
C TRP A 109 -39.59 16.19 -0.15
N ALA A 110 -39.80 15.99 1.16
CA ALA A 110 -40.08 14.68 1.72
C ALA A 110 -41.38 14.09 1.14
N ALA A 111 -42.38 14.91 0.84
CA ALA A 111 -43.60 14.48 0.16
C ALA A 111 -43.37 14.14 -1.33
N ALA A 112 -42.57 14.95 -2.04
CA ALA A 112 -42.23 14.70 -3.44
C ALA A 112 -41.38 13.43 -3.63
N SER A 113 -40.53 13.12 -2.66
CA SER A 113 -39.65 11.94 -2.61
C SER A 113 -40.33 10.69 -2.01
N GLY A 114 -41.61 10.75 -1.61
CA GLY A 114 -42.33 9.61 -1.02
C GLY A 114 -41.96 9.25 0.42
N ILE A 115 -41.06 10.02 1.05
CA ILE A 115 -40.62 9.84 2.45
C ILE A 115 -41.77 10.18 3.40
N ALA A 116 -42.40 11.33 3.19
CA ALA A 116 -43.45 11.87 4.04
C ALA A 116 -44.86 11.62 3.46
N GLU A 117 -45.67 10.88 4.22
CA GLU A 117 -47.10 10.73 3.95
C GLU A 117 -47.96 11.48 4.98
N GLY A 118 -49.27 11.50 4.72
CA GLY A 118 -50.24 12.23 5.53
C GLY A 118 -50.49 11.52 6.85
N TYR A 119 -50.49 12.29 7.94
CA TYR A 119 -50.73 11.81 9.29
C TYR A 119 -52.20 11.41 9.54
N ILE A 120 -53.13 11.97 8.76
CA ILE A 120 -54.57 11.64 8.79
C ILE A 120 -55.08 11.55 7.34
N GLU A 121 -55.81 10.47 7.03
CA GLU A 121 -56.58 10.36 5.78
C GLU A 121 -57.97 10.98 5.92
N GLY A 122 -58.37 11.76 4.91
CA GLY A 122 -59.63 12.50 4.89
C GLY A 122 -59.72 13.38 3.64
N PRO A 123 -60.76 14.24 3.51
CA PRO A 123 -60.92 15.13 2.35
C PRO A 123 -59.81 16.19 2.21
N HIS A 124 -59.01 16.39 3.26
CA HIS A 124 -57.80 17.20 3.27
C HIS A 124 -56.69 16.37 3.92
N LYS A 125 -55.60 16.11 3.20
CA LYS A 125 -54.41 15.42 3.72
C LYS A 125 -53.68 16.38 4.67
N VAL A 126 -53.25 15.90 5.84
CA VAL A 126 -52.62 16.69 6.91
C VAL A 126 -51.22 16.14 7.19
N PHE A 127 -50.21 16.99 7.37
CA PHE A 127 -48.85 16.55 7.69
C PHE A 127 -48.61 16.43 9.20
N GLY A 128 -49.13 17.34 10.01
CA GLY A 128 -48.89 17.42 11.45
C GLY A 128 -47.45 17.83 11.79
N PRO A 129 -46.98 19.05 11.43
CA PRO A 129 -45.58 19.45 11.60
C PRO A 129 -45.09 19.38 13.05
N ASP A 130 -45.91 19.85 13.99
CA ASP A 130 -45.58 19.89 15.44
C ASP A 130 -45.87 18.56 16.16
N ALA A 131 -46.39 17.54 15.47
CA ALA A 131 -46.65 16.25 16.11
C ALA A 131 -45.34 15.51 16.37
N VAL A 132 -45.18 15.01 17.60
CA VAL A 132 -44.03 14.20 18.03
C VAL A 132 -43.99 12.88 17.25
N CYS A 133 -42.78 12.47 16.86
CA CYS A 133 -42.50 11.15 16.33
C CYS A 133 -42.27 10.15 17.45
N ASP A 134 -43.00 9.03 17.41
CA ASP A 134 -42.55 7.81 18.06
C ASP A 134 -41.41 7.14 17.26
N ARG A 135 -40.70 6.21 17.89
CA ARG A 135 -39.57 5.51 17.26
C ARG A 135 -40.00 4.74 16.00
N ALA A 136 -41.20 4.15 15.96
CA ALA A 136 -41.73 3.48 14.77
C ALA A 136 -41.91 4.42 13.57
N MET A 137 -42.42 5.63 13.81
CA MET A 137 -42.58 6.66 12.78
C MET A 137 -41.23 7.19 12.30
N CYS A 138 -40.25 7.38 13.19
CA CYS A 138 -38.89 7.72 12.77
C CYS A 138 -38.28 6.65 11.84
N ILE A 139 -38.34 5.37 12.23
CA ILE A 139 -37.87 4.24 11.39
C ILE A 139 -38.61 4.20 10.05
N THR A 140 -39.91 4.47 10.01
CA THR A 140 -40.68 4.47 8.76
C THR A 140 -40.19 5.55 7.78
N PHE A 141 -39.87 6.75 8.27
CA PHE A 141 -39.32 7.83 7.45
C PHE A 141 -37.89 7.52 6.99
N LEU A 142 -37.06 6.98 7.88
CA LEU A 142 -35.70 6.54 7.57
C LEU A 142 -35.66 5.43 6.52
N TYR A 143 -36.52 4.41 6.66
CA TYR A 143 -36.65 3.32 5.70
C TYR A 143 -37.00 3.81 4.29
N ARG A 144 -37.94 4.76 4.18
CA ARG A 144 -38.34 5.38 2.91
C ARG A 144 -37.27 6.31 2.34
N PHE A 145 -36.49 6.95 3.20
CA PHE A 145 -35.33 7.76 2.80
C PHE A 145 -34.20 6.91 2.20
N MET A 146 -34.06 5.64 2.62
CA MET A 146 -33.05 4.69 2.12
C MET A 146 -33.48 3.87 0.88
N ASP A 147 -34.70 4.05 0.36
CA ASP A 147 -35.23 3.42 -0.87
C ASP A 147 -35.20 1.87 -0.93
N CYS A 148 -35.50 1.19 0.19
CA CYS A 148 -35.62 -0.28 0.24
C CYS A 148 -37.04 -0.77 -0.14
N PRO A 149 -37.25 -1.58 -1.21
CA PRO A 149 -38.58 -2.08 -1.60
C PRO A 149 -39.07 -3.28 -0.78
N LEU A 150 -40.40 -3.49 -0.68
CA LEU A 150 -41.06 -4.51 0.17
C LEU A 150 -41.81 -5.63 -0.60
N ASP A 151 -41.38 -5.99 -1.81
CA ASP A 151 -42.13 -6.94 -2.66
C ASP A 151 -41.72 -8.42 -2.47
N GLY A 152 -42.52 -9.19 -1.70
CA GLY A 152 -42.72 -10.65 -1.91
C GLY A 152 -42.01 -11.67 -0.99
N ILE A 153 -42.32 -11.72 0.32
CA ILE A 153 -41.73 -12.66 1.30
C ILE A 153 -42.82 -13.37 2.15
N ASP A 154 -42.57 -14.63 2.58
CA ASP A 154 -43.49 -15.53 3.32
C ASP A 154 -42.89 -15.99 4.67
N LEU A 155 -43.73 -16.29 5.69
CA LEU A 155 -43.35 -16.23 7.12
C LEU A 155 -44.24 -17.06 8.12
N THR A 156 -43.95 -18.34 8.48
CA THR A 156 -44.44 -18.91 9.78
C THR A 156 -43.40 -19.69 10.61
N ALA A 157 -43.04 -19.11 11.76
CA ALA A 157 -42.19 -19.67 12.81
C ALA A 157 -42.30 -18.77 14.06
N ASP A 158 -42.19 -19.34 15.26
CA ASP A 158 -42.21 -18.66 16.57
C ASP A 158 -41.04 -19.18 17.42
N ILE A 159 -40.12 -18.30 17.84
CA ILE A 159 -38.89 -18.68 18.56
C ILE A 159 -39.02 -18.33 20.05
N THR A 160 -38.52 -19.21 20.92
CA THR A 160 -38.46 -19.00 22.39
C THR A 160 -37.00 -18.90 22.83
N LEU A 161 -36.64 -17.85 23.59
CA LEU A 161 -35.32 -17.68 24.22
C LEU A 161 -35.34 -18.26 25.64
N ASP A 162 -34.20 -18.77 26.12
CA ASP A 162 -34.06 -19.34 27.48
C ASP A 162 -32.93 -18.68 28.31
N GLU A 163 -32.72 -19.22 29.52
CA GLU A 163 -31.83 -18.67 30.55
C GLU A 163 -30.32 -18.70 30.23
N ASN A 164 -29.93 -19.14 29.02
CA ASN A 164 -28.53 -19.17 28.57
C ASN A 164 -28.16 -18.11 27.51
N SER A 165 -29.10 -17.28 27.04
CA SER A 165 -28.84 -16.23 26.04
C SER A 165 -27.95 -15.09 26.59
N THR A 166 -27.07 -14.54 25.75
CA THR A 166 -26.03 -13.55 26.11
C THR A 166 -26.26 -12.18 25.47
N ALA A 167 -25.37 -11.22 25.73
CA ALA A 167 -25.46 -9.86 25.17
C ALA A 167 -25.30 -9.82 23.64
N ASP A 168 -24.66 -10.82 23.04
CA ASP A 168 -24.45 -10.91 21.59
C ASP A 168 -25.75 -11.31 20.85
N ASP A 169 -26.70 -11.97 21.55
CA ASP A 169 -27.99 -12.36 20.99
C ASP A 169 -28.97 -11.17 20.79
N LEU A 170 -28.68 -9.99 21.35
CA LEU A 170 -29.62 -8.88 21.43
C LEU A 170 -29.59 -7.90 20.25
N GLY A 171 -28.45 -7.76 19.54
CA GLY A 171 -28.39 -6.98 18.30
C GLY A 171 -29.25 -7.60 17.19
N VAL A 172 -29.26 -8.94 17.14
CA VAL A 172 -30.07 -9.75 16.23
C VAL A 172 -31.58 -9.57 16.51
N VAL A 173 -31.97 -9.51 17.79
CA VAL A 173 -33.36 -9.24 18.23
C VAL A 173 -33.87 -7.85 17.79
N PHE A 174 -32.99 -6.85 17.63
CA PHE A 174 -33.39 -5.49 17.24
C PHE A 174 -33.84 -5.41 15.77
N VAL A 175 -33.06 -5.99 14.85
CA VAL A 175 -33.41 -6.06 13.42
C VAL A 175 -34.61 -7.00 13.21
N GLN A 176 -34.66 -8.12 13.95
CA GLN A 176 -35.84 -9.00 13.97
C GLN A 176 -37.10 -8.31 14.52
N GLY A 177 -36.95 -7.33 15.41
CA GLY A 177 -38.04 -6.47 15.91
C GLY A 177 -38.66 -5.60 14.83
N MET A 178 -37.87 -5.03 13.92
CA MET A 178 -38.39 -4.31 12.74
C MET A 178 -39.18 -5.25 11.81
N VAL A 179 -38.71 -6.48 11.62
CA VAL A 179 -39.39 -7.51 10.82
C VAL A 179 -40.71 -7.95 11.48
N LYS A 180 -40.75 -8.07 12.80
CA LYS A 180 -41.97 -8.42 13.56
C LYS A 180 -43.08 -7.38 13.43
N GLY A 181 -42.74 -6.09 13.38
CA GLY A 181 -43.71 -5.01 13.20
C GLY A 181 -44.47 -5.07 11.86
N ILE A 182 -43.82 -5.57 10.80
CA ILE A 182 -44.44 -5.79 9.48
C ILE A 182 -45.43 -6.98 9.52
N ARG A 183 -45.19 -7.97 10.38
CA ARG A 183 -46.02 -9.17 10.56
C ARG A 183 -47.33 -8.86 11.30
N GLU A 184 -47.27 -8.05 12.36
CA GLU A 184 -48.44 -7.70 13.20
C GLU A 184 -49.45 -6.76 12.52
N ALA A 185 -49.05 -6.09 11.42
CA ALA A 185 -49.95 -5.34 10.55
C ALA A 185 -50.84 -6.23 9.63
N GLY A 186 -50.60 -7.55 9.60
CA GLY A 186 -51.54 -8.55 9.09
C GLY A 186 -51.40 -8.95 7.61
N MET A 187 -50.18 -9.18 7.10
CA MET A 187 -49.95 -9.40 5.66
C MET A 187 -49.71 -10.84 5.14
N PHE A 188 -49.15 -11.81 5.88
CA PHE A 188 -48.88 -13.18 5.34
C PHE A 188 -49.01 -14.32 6.38
N ALA A 189 -49.33 -15.54 5.90
CA ALA A 189 -49.52 -16.76 6.71
C ALA A 189 -49.23 -18.07 5.94
N ASP A 190 -48.72 -19.08 6.66
CA ASP A 190 -48.60 -20.54 6.39
C ASP A 190 -47.37 -21.15 5.63
N VAL A 191 -46.12 -21.15 6.17
CA VAL A 191 -44.97 -22.04 5.75
C VAL A 191 -43.98 -22.42 6.90
N PRO A 192 -43.55 -23.71 7.10
CA PRO A 192 -42.77 -24.19 8.28
C PRO A 192 -41.22 -24.01 8.26
N GLU A 193 -40.54 -24.59 9.26
CA GLU A 193 -39.48 -23.96 10.07
C GLU A 193 -38.02 -24.48 9.89
N GLU A 194 -37.76 -25.52 9.06
CA GLU A 194 -36.48 -26.27 9.07
C GLU A 194 -35.55 -26.05 7.86
N SER A 195 -34.90 -24.88 7.73
CA SER A 195 -33.63 -24.70 6.97
C SER A 195 -33.02 -23.29 7.10
N TYR A 196 -31.92 -23.14 7.85
CA TYR A 196 -31.18 -21.88 8.04
C TYR A 196 -29.67 -22.13 8.20
N TYR A 197 -28.83 -21.35 7.50
CA TYR A 197 -27.37 -21.09 7.65
C TYR A 197 -26.87 -20.43 6.33
N GLU A 198 -25.90 -19.49 6.21
CA GLU A 198 -25.13 -18.63 7.15
C GLU A 198 -24.97 -17.21 6.52
N PHE A 199 -24.35 -16.23 7.21
CA PHE A 199 -23.68 -15.07 6.56
C PHE A 199 -22.69 -14.32 7.51
N PRO A 200 -21.34 -14.35 7.30
CA PRO A 200 -20.37 -13.80 8.27
C PRO A 200 -20.06 -12.29 8.19
N VAL A 201 -20.30 -11.62 7.05
CA VAL A 201 -19.69 -10.31 6.72
C VAL A 201 -20.09 -9.16 7.66
N PHE A 202 -21.29 -9.21 8.26
CA PHE A 202 -21.75 -8.16 9.17
C PHE A 202 -21.06 -8.19 10.56
N TRP A 203 -20.33 -9.27 10.87
CA TRP A 203 -19.80 -9.49 12.22
C TRP A 203 -18.45 -8.79 12.48
N GLY A 204 -17.67 -8.52 11.43
CA GLY A 204 -16.42 -7.75 11.53
C GLY A 204 -16.65 -6.28 11.87
N LEU A 205 -17.64 -5.65 11.22
CA LEU A 205 -17.94 -4.21 11.37
C LEU A 205 -18.24 -3.77 12.80
N LEU A 206 -18.95 -4.60 13.56
CA LEU A 206 -19.44 -4.25 14.90
C LEU A 206 -18.40 -4.44 16.01
N ASN A 207 -17.50 -5.42 15.87
CA ASN A 207 -16.49 -5.74 16.88
C ASN A 207 -15.34 -4.71 16.96
N GLY A 208 -15.07 -3.96 15.89
CA GLY A 208 -14.03 -2.93 15.89
C GLY A 208 -14.46 -1.57 16.48
N ILE A 209 -15.75 -1.24 16.43
CA ILE A 209 -16.24 0.12 16.70
C ILE A 209 -16.98 0.23 18.04
N ILE A 210 -17.67 -0.82 18.50
CA ILE A 210 -18.49 -0.77 19.72
C ILE A 210 -17.91 -1.68 20.80
N THR A 211 -17.01 -1.14 21.63
CA THR A 211 -16.73 -1.76 22.93
C THR A 211 -17.96 -1.64 23.83
N LYS A 212 -18.13 -2.60 24.74
CA LYS A 212 -19.19 -2.60 25.78
C LYS A 212 -19.15 -1.35 26.68
N GLU A 213 -18.05 -0.61 26.68
CA GLU A 213 -17.85 0.60 27.48
C GLU A 213 -18.36 1.88 26.78
N ASN A 214 -18.43 1.91 25.44
CA ASN A 214 -18.81 3.10 24.66
C ASN A 214 -20.26 3.07 24.13
N SER A 215 -20.96 1.94 24.20
CA SER A 215 -22.31 1.80 23.61
C SER A 215 -23.44 2.49 24.40
N GLY A 216 -23.26 2.70 25.71
CA GLY A 216 -24.34 3.11 26.62
C GLY A 216 -25.47 2.06 26.80
N ILE A 217 -25.35 0.87 26.21
CA ILE A 217 -26.38 -0.18 26.25
C ILE A 217 -26.26 -0.96 27.56
N THR A 218 -27.19 -0.71 28.48
CA THR A 218 -27.40 -1.52 29.70
C THR A 218 -28.47 -2.58 29.47
N GLU A 219 -28.56 -3.58 30.35
CA GLU A 219 -29.62 -4.61 30.32
C GLU A 219 -31.05 -4.01 30.32
N GLU A 220 -31.25 -2.82 30.91
CA GLU A 220 -32.55 -2.13 30.92
C GLU A 220 -32.92 -1.46 29.57
N ASN A 221 -31.94 -1.19 28.70
CA ASN A 221 -32.13 -0.54 27.39
C ASN A 221 -32.29 -1.53 26.21
N THR A 222 -32.42 -2.83 26.50
CA THR A 222 -32.44 -3.92 25.51
C THR A 222 -33.76 -4.11 24.72
N LEU A 223 -34.78 -3.30 25.01
CA LEU A 223 -36.12 -3.42 24.42
C LEU A 223 -36.44 -2.22 23.52
N PHE A 224 -36.57 -2.45 22.21
CA PHE A 224 -37.07 -1.44 21.27
C PHE A 224 -38.54 -1.12 21.55
N ARG A 225 -38.79 0.00 22.24
CA ARG A 225 -40.14 0.49 22.51
C ARG A 225 -40.60 1.38 21.36
N SER A 226 -41.28 0.77 20.40
CA SER A 226 -41.77 1.37 19.15
C SER A 226 -42.64 2.61 19.33
N ASN A 227 -43.45 2.65 20.40
CA ASN A 227 -44.40 3.73 20.71
C ASN A 227 -43.84 4.84 21.61
N ASP A 228 -42.59 4.71 22.10
CA ASP A 228 -41.96 5.79 22.87
C ASP A 228 -41.56 6.92 21.92
N PRO A 229 -41.56 8.19 22.37
CA PRO A 229 -41.01 9.31 21.60
C PRO A 229 -39.56 9.04 21.18
N CYS A 230 -39.25 9.30 19.91
CA CYS A 230 -37.86 9.36 19.45
C CYS A 230 -37.24 10.68 19.91
N ILE A 231 -36.10 10.62 20.59
CA ILE A 231 -35.40 11.81 21.11
C ILE A 231 -34.30 12.30 20.15
N ARG A 232 -33.91 13.57 20.26
CA ARG A 232 -32.95 14.21 19.34
C ARG A 232 -31.57 13.54 19.35
N GLY A 233 -31.11 13.06 20.51
CA GLY A 233 -29.87 12.29 20.64
C GLY A 233 -29.92 10.98 19.84
N GLU A 234 -30.96 10.16 20.03
CA GLU A 234 -31.18 8.94 19.24
C GLU A 234 -31.24 9.21 17.74
N MET A 235 -31.98 10.25 17.33
CA MET A 235 -32.19 10.56 15.93
C MET A 235 -30.89 10.99 15.22
N ILE A 236 -30.07 11.84 15.85
CA ILE A 236 -28.80 12.26 15.23
C ILE A 236 -27.77 11.14 15.23
N SER A 237 -27.73 10.31 16.28
CA SER A 237 -26.92 9.08 16.29
C SER A 237 -27.30 8.13 15.18
N PHE A 238 -28.60 7.94 14.87
CA PHE A 238 -29.01 7.12 13.73
C PHE A 238 -28.49 7.65 12.39
N LEU A 239 -28.59 8.97 12.15
CA LEU A 239 -28.10 9.59 10.91
C LEU A 239 -26.57 9.55 10.79
N TYR A 240 -25.87 9.64 11.92
CA TYR A 240 -24.41 9.48 11.96
C TYR A 240 -24.01 8.04 11.58
N GLN A 241 -24.72 7.04 12.12
CA GLN A 241 -24.49 5.64 11.80
C GLN A 241 -24.78 5.32 10.32
N THR A 242 -25.83 5.91 9.70
CA THR A 242 -26.06 5.72 8.25
C THR A 242 -24.98 6.40 7.39
N LYS A 243 -24.46 7.57 7.81
CA LYS A 243 -23.29 8.19 7.17
C LYS A 243 -22.05 7.31 7.29
N LEU A 244 -21.78 6.74 8.46
CA LEU A 244 -20.66 5.81 8.66
C LEU A 244 -20.81 4.58 7.74
N ILE A 245 -21.99 3.97 7.67
CA ILE A 245 -22.28 2.86 6.76
C ILE A 245 -22.02 3.25 5.29
N ASP A 246 -22.47 4.43 4.85
CA ASP A 246 -22.25 4.89 3.48
C ASP A 246 -20.81 5.28 3.17
N ASP A 247 -20.01 5.68 4.16
CA ASP A 247 -18.57 5.89 4.00
C ASP A 247 -17.80 4.57 4.04
N MET A 248 -18.24 3.58 4.82
CA MET A 248 -17.66 2.23 4.81
C MET A 248 -17.93 1.50 3.49
N LYS A 249 -19.08 1.74 2.82
CA LYS A 249 -19.31 1.29 1.43
C LYS A 249 -18.39 1.96 0.39
N LYS A 250 -17.68 3.02 0.75
CA LYS A 250 -16.71 3.73 -0.12
C LYS A 250 -15.25 3.44 0.28
N ALA A 251 -15.03 2.87 1.46
CA ALA A 251 -13.72 2.39 1.87
C ALA A 251 -13.37 1.13 1.04
N PRO A 252 -12.07 0.86 0.79
CA PRO A 252 -11.68 -0.45 0.28
C PRO A 252 -12.11 -1.54 1.27
N ALA A 253 -12.61 -2.65 0.75
CA ALA A 253 -12.94 -3.81 1.55
C ALA A 253 -11.66 -4.58 1.91
N GLU A 254 -11.56 -5.10 3.13
CA GLU A 254 -10.35 -5.78 3.59
C GLU A 254 -10.48 -7.32 3.50
N ILE A 255 -9.43 -7.97 2.98
CA ILE A 255 -9.21 -9.43 3.09
C ILE A 255 -8.05 -9.66 4.06
N TYR A 256 -8.18 -10.59 5.01
CA TYR A 256 -7.18 -10.79 6.07
C TYR A 256 -6.24 -11.98 5.80
N PHE A 257 -4.98 -11.91 6.26
CA PHE A 257 -4.06 -13.05 6.24
C PHE A 257 -3.26 -13.09 7.54
N GLY A 258 -3.63 -14.01 8.44
CA GLY A 258 -3.11 -13.99 9.81
C GLY A 258 -3.60 -12.75 10.58
N GLU A 259 -2.67 -11.91 11.05
CA GLU A 259 -2.96 -10.65 11.74
C GLU A 259 -2.93 -9.41 10.81
N TYR A 260 -2.71 -9.61 9.51
CA TYR A 260 -2.53 -8.56 8.50
C TYR A 260 -3.73 -8.45 7.54
N SER A 261 -3.87 -7.34 6.80
CA SER A 261 -4.97 -7.12 5.85
C SER A 261 -4.53 -6.57 4.50
N ILE A 262 -5.28 -6.93 3.46
CA ILE A 262 -5.16 -6.46 2.08
C ILE A 262 -6.33 -5.49 1.84
N PRO A 263 -6.08 -4.19 1.62
CA PRO A 263 -7.13 -3.27 1.19
C PRO A 263 -7.43 -3.52 -0.29
N ILE A 264 -8.70 -3.82 -0.63
CA ILE A 264 -9.11 -4.13 -2.00
C ILE A 264 -10.21 -3.15 -2.44
N PRO A 265 -10.07 -2.46 -3.58
CA PRO A 265 -11.13 -1.66 -4.16
C PRO A 265 -12.43 -2.47 -4.34
N GLN A 266 -13.59 -1.92 -3.95
CA GLN A 266 -14.87 -2.64 -3.98
C GLN A 266 -15.19 -3.24 -5.36
N GLU A 267 -14.78 -2.54 -6.44
CA GLU A 267 -14.97 -2.99 -7.82
C GLU A 267 -14.21 -4.28 -8.19
N TYR A 268 -13.12 -4.59 -7.47
CA TYR A 268 -12.46 -5.89 -7.53
C TYR A 268 -13.02 -6.85 -6.48
N PHE A 269 -13.26 -6.39 -5.25
CA PHE A 269 -13.74 -7.25 -4.14
C PHE A 269 -15.00 -8.05 -4.50
N ASP A 270 -15.99 -7.43 -5.15
CA ASP A 270 -17.24 -8.08 -5.59
C ASP A 270 -17.03 -9.17 -6.67
N ARG A 271 -15.82 -9.30 -7.23
CA ARG A 271 -15.42 -10.26 -8.27
C ARG A 271 -14.52 -11.38 -7.75
N LEU A 272 -14.15 -11.35 -6.46
CA LEU A 272 -13.21 -12.29 -5.85
C LEU A 272 -13.93 -13.37 -5.05
N TYR A 273 -13.39 -14.58 -5.12
CA TYR A 273 -13.58 -15.63 -4.12
C TYR A 273 -12.30 -15.72 -3.30
N TYR A 274 -12.40 -15.87 -1.98
CA TYR A 274 -11.25 -16.00 -1.10
C TYR A 274 -11.48 -17.09 -0.06
N ALA A 275 -10.43 -17.87 0.20
CA ALA A 275 -10.41 -18.91 1.21
C ALA A 275 -9.25 -18.67 2.17
N TYR A 276 -9.56 -18.64 3.46
CA TYR A 276 -8.59 -18.46 4.53
C TYR A 276 -8.10 -19.82 5.03
N TYR A 277 -6.79 -19.91 5.22
CA TYR A 277 -6.12 -21.11 5.70
C TYR A 277 -5.27 -20.75 6.92
N GLY A 278 -4.91 -21.78 7.68
CA GLY A 278 -4.06 -21.69 8.87
C GLY A 278 -3.45 -23.06 9.14
N VAL A 279 -3.05 -23.72 8.06
CA VAL A 279 -2.55 -25.10 8.05
C VAL A 279 -1.12 -25.06 7.53
N GLU A 280 -0.22 -25.55 8.37
CA GLU A 280 1.18 -25.80 8.02
C GLU A 280 1.26 -27.15 7.28
N ASP A 281 1.89 -27.16 6.11
CA ASP A 281 2.19 -28.38 5.37
C ASP A 281 3.17 -29.26 6.20
N GLU A 282 2.79 -30.51 6.48
CA GLU A 282 3.59 -31.40 7.34
C GLU A 282 4.93 -31.85 6.70
N GLU A 283 5.09 -31.73 5.37
CA GLU A 283 6.30 -32.10 4.64
C GLU A 283 7.25 -30.91 4.46
N THR A 284 6.74 -29.72 4.17
CA THR A 284 7.56 -28.53 3.89
C THR A 284 7.66 -27.50 5.02
N GLY A 285 6.69 -27.47 5.94
CA GLY A 285 6.55 -26.41 6.94
C GLY A 285 6.11 -25.06 6.34
N ASP A 286 5.57 -25.06 5.12
CA ASP A 286 4.95 -23.88 4.51
C ASP A 286 3.54 -23.71 5.08
N GLU A 287 3.20 -22.52 5.55
CA GLU A 287 1.87 -22.22 6.09
C GLU A 287 1.05 -21.45 5.05
N LEU A 288 0.02 -22.09 4.48
CA LEU A 288 -0.93 -21.41 3.62
C LEU A 288 -1.85 -20.53 4.48
N LEU A 289 -1.93 -19.24 4.16
CA LEU A 289 -2.74 -18.26 4.89
C LEU A 289 -4.00 -17.84 4.13
N LEU A 290 -3.88 -17.66 2.81
CA LEU A 290 -4.92 -17.10 1.96
C LEU A 290 -4.76 -17.59 0.53
N VAL A 291 -5.85 -18.02 -0.10
CA VAL A 291 -5.96 -18.18 -1.56
C VAL A 291 -7.05 -17.25 -2.07
N VAL A 292 -6.78 -16.55 -3.18
CA VAL A 292 -7.73 -15.64 -3.85
C VAL A 292 -7.88 -16.05 -5.31
N SER A 293 -9.14 -16.26 -5.72
CA SER A 293 -9.55 -16.67 -7.06
C SER A 293 -10.57 -15.70 -7.65
N GLU A 294 -10.71 -15.71 -8.98
CA GLU A 294 -11.81 -15.05 -9.67
C GLU A 294 -13.13 -15.80 -9.39
N GLY A 295 -14.10 -15.13 -8.76
CA GLY A 295 -15.40 -15.71 -8.41
C GLY A 295 -16.17 -16.26 -9.63
N ALA A 296 -16.09 -15.60 -10.78
CA ALA A 296 -16.73 -16.06 -12.01
C ALA A 296 -16.19 -17.39 -12.56
N SER A 297 -14.93 -17.75 -12.25
CA SER A 297 -14.39 -19.08 -12.57
C SER A 297 -14.90 -20.16 -11.59
N ILE A 298 -15.09 -19.80 -10.31
CA ILE A 298 -15.68 -20.68 -9.28
C ILE A 298 -17.16 -20.95 -9.60
N ASP A 299 -17.96 -19.90 -9.83
CA ASP A 299 -19.38 -19.99 -10.20
C ASP A 299 -19.59 -20.90 -11.42
N ALA A 300 -18.73 -20.76 -12.45
CA ALA A 300 -18.79 -21.56 -13.66
C ALA A 300 -18.43 -23.03 -13.41
N ALA A 301 -17.44 -23.31 -12.55
CA ALA A 301 -17.07 -24.68 -12.16
C ALA A 301 -18.22 -25.36 -11.40
N GLU A 302 -18.83 -24.67 -10.43
CA GLU A 302 -20.00 -25.16 -9.69
C GLU A 302 -21.20 -25.42 -10.63
N ALA A 303 -21.48 -24.49 -11.55
CA ALA A 303 -22.57 -24.63 -12.53
C ALA A 303 -22.38 -25.83 -13.48
N MET A 304 -21.13 -26.20 -13.76
CA MET A 304 -20.78 -27.41 -14.53
C MET A 304 -20.77 -28.69 -13.68
N GLY A 305 -20.88 -28.58 -12.36
CA GLY A 305 -20.79 -29.70 -11.42
C GLY A 305 -19.38 -30.24 -11.26
N GLU A 306 -18.37 -29.40 -11.45
CA GLU A 306 -16.98 -29.73 -11.14
C GLU A 306 -16.69 -29.59 -9.64
N GLU A 307 -15.66 -30.29 -9.16
CA GLU A 307 -15.15 -30.12 -7.80
C GLU A 307 -14.34 -28.82 -7.74
N VAL A 308 -14.72 -27.91 -6.83
CA VAL A 308 -14.01 -26.63 -6.64
C VAL A 308 -12.69 -26.90 -5.93
N THR A 309 -11.59 -26.70 -6.66
CA THR A 309 -10.21 -26.82 -6.15
C THR A 309 -9.54 -25.45 -6.11
N GLU A 310 -8.50 -25.32 -5.28
CA GLU A 310 -7.72 -24.07 -5.16
C GLU A 310 -7.18 -23.55 -6.49
N GLU A 311 -6.89 -24.44 -7.45
CA GLU A 311 -6.38 -24.10 -8.79
C GLU A 311 -7.40 -23.33 -9.66
N ILE A 312 -8.71 -23.41 -9.38
CA ILE A 312 -9.75 -22.83 -10.23
C ILE A 312 -9.80 -21.32 -10.07
N GLY A 313 -9.57 -20.62 -11.19
CA GLY A 313 -9.60 -19.16 -11.25
C GLY A 313 -8.54 -18.48 -10.37
N GLU A 314 -7.55 -19.21 -9.84
CA GLU A 314 -6.60 -18.68 -8.87
C GLU A 314 -5.83 -17.48 -9.45
N LEU A 315 -5.78 -16.40 -8.67
CA LEU A 315 -5.07 -15.17 -9.00
C LEU A 315 -3.76 -15.07 -8.22
N PHE A 316 -3.84 -15.35 -6.91
CA PHE A 316 -2.69 -15.46 -6.03
C PHE A 316 -3.03 -16.22 -4.74
N ARG A 317 -1.98 -16.67 -4.05
CA ARG A 317 -2.04 -17.10 -2.64
C ARG A 317 -0.91 -16.44 -1.84
N ILE A 318 -1.13 -16.27 -0.54
CA ILE A 318 -0.09 -15.84 0.40
C ILE A 318 0.28 -17.03 1.29
N ILE A 319 1.58 -17.36 1.30
CA ILE A 319 2.15 -18.35 2.21
C ILE A 319 3.13 -17.68 3.17
N ARG A 320 3.28 -18.27 4.36
CA ARG A 320 4.28 -17.90 5.35
C ARG A 320 5.29 -19.03 5.54
N VAL A 321 6.57 -18.68 5.51
CA VAL A 321 7.68 -19.63 5.64
C VAL A 321 8.69 -19.18 6.69
N ASN A 322 9.55 -20.10 7.11
CA ASN A 322 10.70 -19.79 7.97
C ASN A 322 11.96 -19.45 7.13
N GLU A 323 13.01 -18.96 7.78
CA GLU A 323 14.26 -18.54 7.13
C GLU A 323 15.01 -19.69 6.41
N GLU A 324 15.06 -20.88 7.01
CA GLU A 324 15.66 -22.08 6.40
C GLU A 324 14.91 -22.47 5.10
N ARG A 325 13.58 -22.44 5.16
CA ARG A 325 12.70 -22.74 4.02
C ARG A 325 12.80 -21.70 2.90
N LEU A 326 12.91 -20.41 3.23
CA LEU A 326 13.20 -19.38 2.22
C LEU A 326 14.56 -19.63 1.54
N HIS A 327 15.59 -20.02 2.30
CA HIS A 327 16.90 -20.33 1.74
C HIS A 327 16.87 -21.53 0.78
N GLU A 328 16.05 -22.55 1.05
CA GLU A 328 15.80 -23.65 0.11
C GLU A 328 15.17 -23.15 -1.21
N LEU A 329 14.12 -22.34 -1.11
CA LEU A 329 13.40 -21.80 -2.27
C LEU A 329 14.31 -20.91 -3.13
N LEU A 330 15.11 -20.04 -2.50
CA LEU A 330 16.10 -19.20 -3.19
C LEU A 330 17.16 -20.01 -3.96
N CYS A 331 17.44 -21.26 -3.55
CA CYS A 331 18.38 -22.14 -4.26
C CYS A 331 17.75 -22.82 -5.50
N GLY A 332 16.47 -22.62 -5.76
CA GLY A 332 15.71 -23.24 -6.84
C GLY A 332 14.88 -22.27 -7.67
N ASP A 333 14.02 -22.85 -8.52
CA ASP A 333 13.08 -22.13 -9.36
C ASP A 333 11.93 -21.60 -8.50
N MET A 334 11.85 -20.27 -8.36
CA MET A 334 10.75 -19.57 -7.69
C MET A 334 9.78 -18.95 -8.71
N SER A 335 9.60 -19.56 -9.89
CA SER A 335 8.66 -19.07 -10.91
C SER A 335 7.26 -18.86 -10.32
N GLY A 336 6.81 -17.61 -10.34
CA GLY A 336 5.52 -17.20 -9.76
C GLY A 336 5.54 -16.90 -8.26
N ILE A 337 6.67 -17.06 -7.56
CA ILE A 337 6.80 -16.87 -6.11
C ILE A 337 7.68 -15.65 -5.81
N GLU A 338 7.14 -14.68 -5.09
CA GLU A 338 7.79 -13.40 -4.77
C GLU A 338 7.79 -13.16 -3.24
N PRO A 339 8.93 -13.32 -2.54
CA PRO A 339 9.04 -12.95 -1.14
C PRO A 339 9.00 -11.42 -1.00
N PHE A 340 7.98 -10.91 -0.31
CA PHE A 340 7.69 -9.47 -0.25
C PHE A 340 7.81 -8.85 1.15
N ALA A 341 7.65 -9.64 2.21
CA ALA A 341 7.73 -9.14 3.58
C ALA A 341 8.38 -10.11 4.58
N LYS A 342 8.89 -9.56 5.69
CA LYS A 342 9.33 -10.27 6.90
C LYS A 342 8.64 -9.66 8.12
N ASP A 343 8.11 -10.49 9.03
CA ASP A 343 7.51 -10.02 10.28
C ASP A 343 8.53 -9.85 11.42
N LYS A 344 8.05 -9.31 12.54
CA LYS A 344 8.78 -9.10 13.80
C LYS A 344 9.37 -10.38 14.41
N ASP A 345 8.78 -11.54 14.13
CA ASP A 345 9.19 -12.85 14.64
C ASP A 345 10.15 -13.55 13.66
N GLY A 346 10.43 -12.92 12.52
CA GLY A 346 11.40 -13.34 11.52
C GLY A 346 10.87 -14.32 10.48
N LYS A 347 9.55 -14.51 10.39
CA LYS A 347 8.91 -15.28 9.33
C LYS A 347 8.81 -14.44 8.06
N TYR A 348 8.84 -15.12 6.91
CA TYR A 348 8.78 -14.49 5.60
C TYR A 348 7.44 -14.76 4.92
N TYR A 349 6.91 -13.76 4.23
CA TYR A 349 5.65 -13.80 3.51
C TYR A 349 5.94 -13.76 2.02
N LEU A 350 5.41 -14.75 1.32
CA LEU A 350 5.64 -14.98 -0.10
C LEU A 350 4.30 -14.83 -0.82
N PHE A 351 4.31 -14.00 -1.85
CA PHE A 351 3.20 -13.77 -2.76
C PHE A 351 3.35 -14.74 -3.92
N CYS A 352 2.43 -15.69 -4.05
CA CYS A 352 2.51 -16.77 -5.02
C CYS A 352 1.43 -16.60 -6.07
N THR A 353 1.82 -16.26 -7.30
CA THR A 353 0.94 -16.31 -8.48
C THR A 353 1.08 -17.65 -9.19
N PRO A 354 -0.03 -18.32 -9.56
CA PRO A 354 0.00 -19.55 -10.35
C PRO A 354 0.66 -19.34 -11.72
N THR A 355 1.50 -20.29 -12.13
CA THR A 355 2.18 -20.30 -13.43
C THR A 355 1.34 -20.90 -14.56
N ASP A 356 0.36 -21.73 -14.22
CA ASP A 356 -0.70 -22.22 -15.12
C ASP A 356 -2.04 -21.98 -14.42
N VAL A 357 -2.89 -21.10 -15.00
CA VAL A 357 -4.14 -20.66 -14.37
C VAL A 357 -5.31 -21.41 -14.99
N ARG A 358 -6.08 -22.12 -14.16
CA ARG A 358 -7.31 -22.78 -14.60
C ARG A 358 -8.46 -21.77 -14.71
N TYR A 359 -8.44 -20.96 -15.76
CA TYR A 359 -9.53 -20.04 -16.12
C TYR A 359 -10.73 -20.84 -16.66
N VAL A 360 -11.90 -20.67 -16.03
CA VAL A 360 -13.08 -21.51 -16.28
C VAL A 360 -14.29 -20.65 -16.66
N ARG A 361 -15.01 -21.07 -17.71
CA ARG A 361 -16.37 -20.64 -18.08
C ARG A 361 -17.14 -21.81 -18.67
N GLU A 362 -18.46 -21.74 -18.67
CA GLU A 362 -19.36 -22.80 -19.12
C GLU A 362 -19.30 -23.01 -20.64
N THR A 363 -18.81 -22.01 -21.40
CA THR A 363 -18.61 -22.10 -22.85
C THR A 363 -17.42 -21.27 -23.31
N ASN A 364 -16.83 -21.68 -24.44
CA ASN A 364 -15.79 -20.89 -25.13
C ASN A 364 -16.29 -19.50 -25.59
N GLU A 365 -17.59 -19.31 -25.83
CA GLU A 365 -18.14 -18.01 -26.21
C GLU A 365 -18.06 -17.05 -25.01
N LYS A 366 -18.59 -17.48 -23.86
CA LYS A 366 -18.51 -16.75 -22.59
C LYS A 366 -17.06 -16.49 -22.13
N MET A 367 -16.18 -17.47 -22.32
CA MET A 367 -14.74 -17.33 -22.06
C MET A 367 -14.09 -16.18 -22.84
N ASN A 368 -14.48 -15.98 -24.11
CA ASN A 368 -13.99 -14.87 -24.94
C ASN A 368 -14.69 -13.53 -24.64
N GLU A 369 -15.92 -13.54 -24.12
CA GLU A 369 -16.61 -12.31 -23.68
C GLU A 369 -15.99 -11.72 -22.40
N ASP A 370 -15.54 -12.59 -21.48
CA ASP A 370 -15.06 -12.16 -20.16
C ASP A 370 -13.52 -12.01 -20.07
N ILE A 371 -12.78 -12.40 -21.11
CA ILE A 371 -11.30 -12.44 -21.06
C ILE A 371 -10.65 -11.07 -20.79
N ASP A 372 -11.23 -9.99 -21.29
CA ASP A 372 -10.75 -8.62 -21.03
C ASP A 372 -10.86 -8.28 -19.53
N ALA A 373 -11.96 -8.69 -18.88
CA ALA A 373 -12.18 -8.48 -17.45
C ALA A 373 -11.24 -9.37 -16.60
N TRP A 374 -11.05 -10.63 -16.98
CA TRP A 374 -10.07 -11.51 -16.32
C TRP A 374 -8.64 -10.97 -16.46
N THR A 375 -8.30 -10.39 -17.62
CA THR A 375 -6.99 -9.76 -17.87
C THR A 375 -6.78 -8.54 -16.98
N GLU A 376 -7.75 -7.62 -16.93
CA GLU A 376 -7.74 -6.45 -16.02
C GLU A 376 -7.49 -6.86 -14.55
N LEU A 377 -8.13 -7.92 -14.08
CA LEU A 377 -7.99 -8.40 -12.71
C LEU A 377 -6.57 -8.94 -12.44
N ASN A 378 -5.97 -9.63 -13.42
CA ASN A 378 -4.58 -10.08 -13.35
C ASN A 378 -3.58 -8.91 -13.42
N GLU A 379 -3.86 -7.89 -14.22
CA GLU A 379 -3.04 -6.67 -14.29
C GLU A 379 -3.05 -5.90 -12.97
N TRP A 380 -4.20 -5.79 -12.28
CA TRP A 380 -4.25 -5.21 -10.94
C TRP A 380 -3.44 -6.02 -9.91
N VAL A 381 -3.65 -7.35 -9.84
CA VAL A 381 -2.91 -8.23 -8.93
C VAL A 381 -1.39 -8.13 -9.10
N ARG A 382 -0.91 -8.01 -10.35
CA ARG A 382 0.52 -7.88 -10.68
C ARG A 382 1.04 -6.44 -10.69
N GLY A 383 0.16 -5.44 -10.57
CA GLY A 383 0.48 -4.04 -10.86
C GLY A 383 0.73 -3.13 -9.64
N GLY A 384 0.52 -3.65 -8.42
CA GLY A 384 0.72 -2.86 -7.19
C GLY A 384 0.20 -3.47 -5.89
N LEU A 385 -0.44 -4.65 -5.92
CA LEU A 385 -1.06 -5.24 -4.73
C LEU A 385 -0.08 -5.49 -3.57
N ILE A 386 1.18 -5.84 -3.86
CA ILE A 386 2.23 -5.98 -2.85
C ILE A 386 2.51 -4.64 -2.13
N ASP A 387 2.57 -3.53 -2.88
CA ASP A 387 2.74 -2.20 -2.30
C ASP A 387 1.51 -1.80 -1.47
N GLU A 388 0.29 -2.12 -1.91
CA GLU A 388 -0.94 -1.91 -1.14
C GLU A 388 -0.91 -2.67 0.20
N ILE A 389 -0.45 -3.92 0.21
CA ILE A 389 -0.25 -4.72 1.42
C ILE A 389 0.80 -4.08 2.34
N LEU A 390 1.98 -3.73 1.82
CA LEU A 390 3.06 -3.17 2.62
C LEU A 390 2.69 -1.79 3.22
N ASN A 391 1.94 -0.97 2.47
CA ASN A 391 1.48 0.33 2.94
C ASN A 391 0.39 0.21 4.03
N ASN A 392 -0.44 -0.85 4.02
CA ASN A 392 -1.47 -1.06 5.03
C ASN A 392 -0.94 -1.71 6.32
N ASN A 393 0.17 -2.44 6.24
CA ASN A 393 0.71 -3.26 7.34
C ASN A 393 2.11 -2.78 7.77
N SER A 394 2.18 -1.68 8.53
CA SER A 394 3.45 -1.05 8.95
C SER A 394 4.41 -1.94 9.77
N ASP A 395 3.92 -3.04 10.32
CA ASP A 395 4.70 -3.99 11.12
C ASP A 395 5.44 -5.03 10.25
N LEU A 396 5.12 -5.09 8.95
CA LEU A 396 5.86 -5.88 7.96
C LEU A 396 7.07 -5.09 7.46
N THR A 397 8.25 -5.72 7.51
CA THR A 397 9.47 -5.19 6.89
C THR A 397 9.52 -5.65 5.43
N PRO A 398 9.55 -4.73 4.43
CA PRO A 398 9.68 -5.12 3.03
C PRO A 398 10.95 -5.92 2.78
N VAL A 399 10.84 -6.97 1.96
CA VAL A 399 11.98 -7.70 1.39
C VAL A 399 11.77 -7.87 -0.12
N SER A 400 12.85 -8.07 -0.86
CA SER A 400 12.80 -8.35 -2.30
C SER A 400 13.93 -9.30 -2.65
N TYR A 401 13.61 -10.34 -3.42
CA TYR A 401 14.58 -11.24 -4.01
C TYR A 401 14.19 -11.46 -5.47
N THR A 402 15.01 -10.96 -6.39
CA THR A 402 14.89 -11.34 -7.80
C THR A 402 15.21 -12.83 -7.96
N ASN A 403 14.34 -13.62 -8.59
CA ASN A 403 14.72 -14.96 -9.06
C ASN A 403 15.43 -14.84 -10.42
N THR A 404 16.59 -14.17 -10.44
CA THR A 404 17.49 -14.30 -11.58
C THR A 404 18.32 -15.57 -11.43
N MET A 405 18.86 -16.08 -12.55
CA MET A 405 19.85 -17.15 -12.51
C MET A 405 21.07 -16.76 -11.66
N LEU A 406 21.45 -15.47 -11.62
CA LEU A 406 22.52 -14.97 -10.77
C LEU A 406 22.18 -15.16 -9.29
N ASP A 407 21.02 -14.66 -8.84
CA ASP A 407 20.56 -14.80 -7.47
C ASP A 407 20.45 -16.28 -7.05
N MET A 408 19.91 -17.15 -7.92
CA MET A 408 19.81 -18.58 -7.64
C MET A 408 21.19 -19.25 -7.48
N TYR A 409 22.19 -18.86 -8.27
CA TYR A 409 23.57 -19.35 -8.07
C TYR A 409 24.23 -18.77 -6.82
N LEU A 410 23.99 -17.50 -6.48
CA LEU A 410 24.49 -16.89 -5.25
C LEU A 410 23.85 -17.58 -4.03
N ALA A 411 22.55 -17.86 -4.04
CA ALA A 411 21.86 -18.62 -3.01
C ALA A 411 22.45 -20.03 -2.85
N ARG A 412 22.76 -20.72 -3.96
CA ARG A 412 23.48 -22.00 -3.91
C ARG A 412 24.89 -21.89 -3.32
N ILE A 413 25.63 -20.79 -3.53
CA ILE A 413 26.91 -20.54 -2.85
C ILE A 413 26.71 -20.28 -1.34
N ALA A 414 25.66 -19.55 -0.98
CA ALA A 414 25.38 -19.18 0.40
C ALA A 414 24.90 -20.37 1.24
N TYR A 415 23.86 -21.06 0.77
CA TYR A 415 23.04 -21.96 1.58
C TYR A 415 23.21 -23.44 1.21
N ALA A 416 23.14 -23.82 -0.07
CA ALA A 416 23.22 -25.23 -0.50
C ALA A 416 24.66 -25.79 -0.55
N LYS A 417 25.64 -24.95 -0.91
CA LYS A 417 27.09 -25.24 -1.04
C LYS A 417 27.44 -26.41 -1.97
N ASP A 418 26.54 -26.73 -2.91
CA ASP A 418 26.70 -27.81 -3.90
C ASP A 418 27.36 -27.33 -5.20
N VAL A 419 27.21 -26.04 -5.51
CA VAL A 419 27.66 -25.42 -6.76
C VAL A 419 29.18 -25.23 -6.79
N LYS A 420 29.81 -25.66 -7.89
CA LYS A 420 31.23 -25.35 -8.15
C LYS A 420 31.36 -24.01 -8.84
N TYR A 421 32.24 -23.16 -8.31
CA TYR A 421 32.60 -21.89 -8.92
C TYR A 421 34.11 -21.64 -8.80
N THR A 422 34.61 -20.72 -9.61
CA THR A 422 35.95 -20.13 -9.47
C THR A 422 35.84 -18.61 -9.50
N LEU A 423 36.64 -17.94 -8.67
CA LEU A 423 36.86 -16.51 -8.77
C LEU A 423 38.16 -16.22 -9.52
N SER A 424 38.15 -15.16 -10.33
CA SER A 424 39.34 -14.66 -11.02
C SER A 424 39.29 -13.15 -11.21
N SER A 425 40.40 -12.54 -11.59
CA SER A 425 40.41 -11.20 -12.16
C SER A 425 41.26 -11.16 -13.43
N THR A 426 41.04 -10.15 -14.26
CA THR A 426 41.83 -9.91 -15.49
C THR A 426 43.33 -9.77 -15.25
N GLN A 427 43.75 -9.39 -14.03
CA GLN A 427 45.16 -9.23 -13.67
C GLN A 427 45.80 -10.49 -13.07
N TYR A 428 45.03 -11.31 -12.36
CA TYR A 428 45.59 -12.38 -11.51
C TYR A 428 45.28 -13.80 -12.02
N GLY A 429 44.36 -13.94 -12.98
CA GLY A 429 43.99 -15.22 -13.56
C GLY A 429 43.07 -16.04 -12.65
N PRO A 430 42.59 -17.21 -13.12
CA PRO A 430 41.71 -18.07 -12.35
C PRO A 430 42.43 -18.67 -11.14
N LEU A 431 41.80 -18.55 -9.98
CA LEU A 431 42.17 -19.32 -8.79
C LEU A 431 41.78 -20.80 -9.00
N GLU A 432 42.51 -21.71 -8.34
CA GLU A 432 42.15 -23.13 -8.36
C GLU A 432 40.77 -23.34 -7.68
N PRO A 433 39.91 -24.22 -8.22
CA PRO A 433 38.58 -24.47 -7.64
C PRO A 433 38.65 -24.98 -6.20
N GLY A 434 37.96 -24.29 -5.29
CA GLY A 434 37.76 -24.74 -3.90
C GLY A 434 38.72 -24.19 -2.84
N GLU A 435 39.60 -23.23 -3.16
CA GLU A 435 40.46 -22.57 -2.16
C GLU A 435 39.80 -21.39 -1.41
N PHE A 436 38.52 -21.09 -1.67
CA PHE A 436 37.83 -19.89 -1.16
C PHE A 436 36.37 -20.13 -0.75
N ASP A 437 36.00 -19.72 0.46
CA ASP A 437 34.62 -19.67 0.94
C ASP A 437 33.92 -18.37 0.49
N GLY A 438 33.04 -18.49 -0.50
CA GLY A 438 32.29 -17.39 -1.07
C GLY A 438 30.96 -17.06 -0.36
N THR A 439 30.55 -17.84 0.64
CA THR A 439 29.20 -17.74 1.25
C THR A 439 28.85 -16.30 1.66
N LYS A 440 29.69 -15.65 2.47
CA LYS A 440 29.45 -14.26 2.94
C LYS A 440 29.24 -13.24 1.82
N TYR A 441 29.86 -13.48 0.68
CA TYR A 441 29.89 -12.55 -0.43
C TYR A 441 28.68 -12.73 -1.34
N ALA A 442 28.24 -13.98 -1.49
CA ALA A 442 26.96 -14.28 -2.10
C ALA A 442 25.81 -13.71 -1.25
N GLU A 443 25.87 -13.88 0.08
CA GLU A 443 24.94 -13.23 1.04
C GLU A 443 24.87 -11.70 0.87
N TYR A 444 25.99 -11.02 0.56
CA TYR A 444 26.00 -9.57 0.30
C TYR A 444 25.41 -9.14 -1.05
N LEU A 445 25.37 -10.03 -2.05
CA LEU A 445 24.87 -9.73 -3.40
C LEU A 445 23.42 -10.19 -3.63
N LEU A 446 22.93 -11.14 -2.82
CA LEU A 446 21.54 -11.59 -2.84
C LEU A 446 20.56 -10.45 -2.51
N GLY A 447 19.42 -10.45 -3.20
CA GLY A 447 18.44 -9.35 -3.07
C GLY A 447 18.95 -8.04 -3.70
N GLY A 448 19.84 -8.15 -4.69
CA GLY A 448 20.40 -7.00 -5.39
C GLY A 448 19.37 -6.21 -6.18
N ASN A 449 18.40 -6.91 -6.77
CA ASN A 449 17.50 -6.46 -7.84
C ASN A 449 18.27 -5.90 -9.05
N PHE A 450 18.42 -6.73 -10.07
CA PHE A 450 19.14 -6.43 -11.31
C PHE A 450 18.18 -6.35 -12.50
N GLU A 451 18.20 -5.24 -13.23
CA GLU A 451 17.47 -5.05 -14.49
C GLU A 451 18.42 -5.11 -15.69
N GLU A 452 17.94 -5.48 -16.88
CA GLU A 452 18.74 -5.47 -18.11
C GLU A 452 19.10 -4.03 -18.52
N ALA A 453 20.37 -3.80 -18.84
CA ALA A 453 20.93 -2.51 -19.23
C ALA A 453 21.49 -2.57 -20.65
N GLU A 454 21.72 -1.41 -21.28
CA GLU A 454 22.28 -1.44 -22.63
C GLU A 454 23.72 -1.99 -22.61
N ASN A 455 24.06 -2.88 -23.56
CA ASN A 455 25.43 -3.40 -23.69
C ASN A 455 26.50 -2.29 -23.90
N THR A 456 26.07 -1.08 -24.29
CA THR A 456 26.86 0.15 -24.37
C THR A 456 27.22 0.77 -23.02
N GLU A 457 26.56 0.38 -21.92
CA GLU A 457 26.90 0.81 -20.56
C GLU A 457 28.06 0.01 -19.95
N ALA A 458 28.38 -1.18 -20.47
CA ALA A 458 29.49 -1.99 -19.98
C ALA A 458 30.84 -1.26 -20.10
N PRO A 459 31.53 -0.97 -18.98
CA PRO A 459 32.73 -0.16 -19.01
C PRO A 459 33.96 -0.95 -19.48
N ASP A 460 34.83 -0.28 -20.24
CA ASP A 460 36.18 -0.76 -20.50
C ASP A 460 36.99 -0.76 -19.19
N GLY A 461 37.52 -1.92 -18.77
CA GLY A 461 38.34 -1.98 -17.58
C GLY A 461 38.55 -3.36 -16.95
N GLU A 462 38.81 -3.33 -15.65
CA GLU A 462 39.01 -4.50 -14.81
C GLU A 462 37.67 -5.03 -14.28
N TYR A 463 37.59 -6.34 -14.10
CA TYR A 463 36.42 -7.01 -13.56
C TYR A 463 36.82 -8.21 -12.71
N VAL A 464 35.97 -8.53 -11.72
CA VAL A 464 35.98 -9.82 -11.04
C VAL A 464 35.12 -10.77 -11.85
N VAL A 465 35.67 -11.94 -12.14
CA VAL A 465 34.94 -13.02 -12.81
C VAL A 465 34.50 -14.03 -11.76
N LEU A 466 33.19 -14.25 -11.65
CA LEU A 466 32.60 -15.41 -11.00
C LEU A 466 32.18 -16.40 -12.10
N ASN A 467 32.86 -17.54 -12.18
CA ASN A 467 32.66 -18.51 -13.25
C ASN A 467 32.12 -19.84 -12.70
N PHE A 468 31.03 -20.33 -13.30
CA PHE A 468 30.34 -21.58 -12.97
C PHE A 468 30.63 -22.63 -14.07
N PRO A 469 31.75 -23.37 -13.99
CA PRO A 469 32.25 -24.16 -15.11
C PRO A 469 31.37 -25.34 -15.51
N ASP A 470 30.62 -25.92 -14.55
CA ASP A 470 29.71 -27.04 -14.83
C ASP A 470 28.41 -26.56 -15.52
N GLU A 471 28.04 -25.29 -15.34
CA GLU A 471 26.78 -24.69 -15.81
C GLU A 471 26.95 -23.89 -17.11
N GLY A 472 28.20 -23.62 -17.54
CA GLY A 472 28.49 -22.82 -18.75
C GLY A 472 28.27 -21.31 -18.60
N VAL A 473 28.15 -20.82 -17.36
CA VAL A 473 27.82 -19.42 -17.04
C VAL A 473 29.00 -18.69 -16.41
N ARG A 474 29.21 -17.43 -16.79
CA ARG A 474 30.20 -16.52 -16.23
C ARG A 474 29.58 -15.16 -15.94
N TYR A 475 29.90 -14.57 -14.78
CA TYR A 475 29.53 -13.21 -14.42
C TYR A 475 30.77 -12.34 -14.27
N ASP A 476 30.80 -11.20 -14.95
CA ASP A 476 31.85 -10.20 -14.83
C ASP A 476 31.32 -8.97 -14.07
N PHE A 477 31.85 -8.71 -12.88
CA PHE A 477 31.49 -7.56 -12.04
C PHE A 477 32.52 -6.45 -12.26
N PHE A 478 32.09 -5.31 -12.80
CA PHE A 478 32.98 -4.25 -13.27
C PHE A 478 33.48 -3.34 -12.14
N THR A 479 34.78 -3.02 -12.09
CA THR A 479 35.31 -2.12 -11.04
C THR A 479 34.96 -0.65 -11.25
N ALA A 480 34.86 -0.24 -12.52
CA ALA A 480 34.60 1.14 -12.92
C ALA A 480 33.15 1.57 -12.67
N ASP A 481 32.20 0.65 -12.85
CA ASP A 481 30.81 0.80 -12.39
C ASP A 481 30.39 -0.45 -11.64
N ARG A 482 30.35 -0.31 -10.31
CA ARG A 482 30.15 -1.40 -9.34
C ARG A 482 28.69 -1.86 -9.27
N ASN A 483 27.79 -1.23 -10.03
CA ASN A 483 26.39 -1.61 -10.14
C ASN A 483 26.11 -2.40 -11.44
N LEU A 484 27.09 -2.50 -12.34
CA LEU A 484 26.97 -3.29 -13.56
C LEU A 484 27.58 -4.70 -13.38
N VAL A 485 26.87 -5.70 -13.90
CA VAL A 485 27.34 -7.08 -14.04
C VAL A 485 27.03 -7.58 -15.44
N ARG A 486 27.99 -8.19 -16.12
CA ARG A 486 27.77 -8.87 -17.40
C ARG A 486 27.65 -10.37 -17.18
N GLU A 487 26.51 -10.95 -17.54
CA GLU A 487 26.41 -12.40 -17.73
C GLU A 487 26.93 -12.79 -19.12
N VAL A 488 27.70 -13.87 -19.17
CA VAL A 488 28.07 -14.57 -20.39
C VAL A 488 27.62 -16.02 -20.26
N ARG A 489 26.67 -16.44 -21.11
CA ARG A 489 26.10 -17.79 -21.15
C ARG A 489 26.08 -18.30 -22.58
N ASP A 490 26.69 -19.46 -22.82
CA ASP A 490 26.74 -20.12 -24.14
C ASP A 490 27.24 -19.22 -25.31
N GLY A 491 27.98 -18.16 -25.00
CA GLY A 491 28.49 -17.18 -25.97
C GLY A 491 27.57 -15.97 -26.25
N TYR A 492 26.45 -15.86 -25.54
CA TYR A 492 25.62 -14.64 -25.48
C TYR A 492 26.04 -13.79 -24.29
N GLU A 493 26.02 -12.46 -24.45
CA GLU A 493 26.36 -11.49 -23.42
C GLU A 493 25.15 -10.59 -23.12
N THR A 494 24.77 -10.51 -21.85
CA THR A 494 23.73 -9.60 -21.33
C THR A 494 24.32 -8.79 -20.18
N VAL A 495 24.11 -7.48 -20.20
CA VAL A 495 24.53 -6.58 -19.12
C VAL A 495 23.33 -6.28 -18.25
N TYR A 496 23.51 -6.36 -16.94
CA TYR A 496 22.51 -5.98 -15.96
C TYR A 496 23.03 -4.86 -15.07
N LYS A 497 22.11 -4.03 -14.58
CA LYS A 497 22.34 -2.92 -13.67
C LYS A 497 21.54 -3.11 -12.41
N ARG A 498 22.17 -2.93 -11.26
CA ARG A 498 21.50 -2.96 -9.96
C ARG A 498 20.60 -1.72 -9.82
N VAL A 499 19.34 -1.92 -9.45
CA VAL A 499 18.33 -0.85 -9.37
C VAL A 499 17.95 -0.49 -7.93
N PHE A 500 18.15 -1.39 -6.96
CA PHE A 500 17.82 -1.13 -5.56
C PHE A 500 19.05 -0.90 -4.67
N GLU A 501 19.11 0.27 -4.02
CA GLU A 501 20.11 0.60 -2.99
C GLU A 501 19.72 -0.02 -1.63
N GLY A 502 20.12 -1.28 -1.41
CA GLY A 502 20.05 -1.90 -0.09
C GLY A 502 21.03 -1.27 0.93
N THR A 503 20.94 -1.68 2.20
CA THR A 503 21.73 -1.13 3.32
C THR A 503 23.25 -1.39 3.25
N VAL A 504 23.73 -2.12 2.25
CA VAL A 504 25.15 -2.41 2.01
C VAL A 504 25.48 -2.13 0.54
N THR A 505 26.53 -1.34 0.30
CA THR A 505 26.93 -0.97 -1.08
C THR A 505 27.74 -2.07 -1.75
N ASN A 506 27.54 -2.28 -3.06
CA ASN A 506 28.30 -3.26 -3.87
C ASN A 506 29.83 -3.11 -3.71
N THR A 507 30.31 -1.90 -3.43
CA THR A 507 31.70 -1.60 -3.09
C THR A 507 32.27 -2.55 -2.03
N GLU A 508 31.58 -2.81 -0.92
CA GLU A 508 32.13 -3.60 0.20
C GLU A 508 32.29 -5.07 -0.18
N ALA A 509 31.31 -5.64 -0.89
CA ALA A 509 31.38 -7.00 -1.42
C ALA A 509 32.52 -7.15 -2.43
N MET A 510 32.64 -6.20 -3.38
CA MET A 510 33.69 -6.22 -4.39
C MET A 510 35.10 -5.99 -3.83
N GLU A 511 35.30 -5.02 -2.93
CA GLU A 511 36.58 -4.82 -2.24
C GLU A 511 37.05 -6.10 -1.55
N SER A 512 36.10 -6.77 -0.89
CA SER A 512 36.38 -7.98 -0.14
C SER A 512 36.69 -9.18 -1.06
N TRP A 513 36.05 -9.28 -2.24
CA TRP A 513 36.40 -10.28 -3.27
C TRP A 513 37.80 -10.05 -3.83
N TYR A 514 38.16 -8.80 -4.15
CA TYR A 514 39.51 -8.48 -4.61
C TYR A 514 40.58 -8.80 -3.56
N LEU A 515 40.33 -8.47 -2.29
CA LEU A 515 41.22 -8.81 -1.18
C LEU A 515 41.48 -10.31 -1.10
N ALA A 516 40.43 -11.13 -1.22
CA ALA A 516 40.55 -12.58 -1.23
C ALA A 516 41.35 -13.09 -2.44
N ILE A 517 41.08 -12.57 -3.64
CA ILE A 517 41.82 -12.96 -4.86
C ILE A 517 43.30 -12.58 -4.74
N ALA A 518 43.62 -11.39 -4.23
CA ALA A 518 45.00 -10.94 -4.04
C ALA A 518 45.75 -11.76 -2.97
N GLU A 519 45.08 -12.13 -1.88
CA GLU A 519 45.64 -12.98 -0.82
C GLU A 519 45.93 -14.40 -1.33
N LEU A 520 44.96 -15.04 -2.00
CA LEU A 520 45.11 -16.38 -2.57
C LEU A 520 46.14 -16.43 -3.71
N SER A 521 46.24 -15.36 -4.50
CA SER A 521 47.27 -15.21 -5.55
C SER A 521 48.69 -14.98 -5.00
N GLY A 522 48.86 -14.86 -3.68
CA GLY A 522 50.15 -14.54 -3.05
C GLY A 522 50.64 -13.10 -3.35
N LYS A 523 49.73 -12.22 -3.78
CA LYS A 523 50.00 -10.84 -4.22
C LYS A 523 49.41 -9.78 -3.29
N LYS A 524 49.18 -10.14 -2.02
CA LYS A 524 48.66 -9.23 -0.99
C LYS A 524 49.51 -7.95 -0.83
N GLU A 525 50.80 -8.00 -1.17
CA GLU A 525 51.70 -6.83 -1.15
C GLU A 525 51.44 -5.81 -2.29
N ASP A 526 50.74 -6.20 -3.38
CA ASP A 526 50.24 -5.25 -4.40
C ASP A 526 49.15 -4.33 -3.81
N TYR A 527 48.54 -4.73 -2.69
CA TYR A 527 47.53 -3.97 -1.94
C TYR A 527 48.20 -3.02 -0.92
N LYS A 528 48.89 -2.01 -1.44
CA LYS A 528 49.63 -1.01 -0.63
C LYS A 528 48.70 -0.18 0.28
N GLU A 529 49.20 0.27 1.43
CA GLU A 529 48.49 1.24 2.28
C GLU A 529 48.34 2.59 1.56
N LEU A 530 47.11 2.92 1.17
CA LEU A 530 46.73 4.18 0.52
C LEU A 530 46.40 5.31 1.52
N ASP A 531 46.25 4.96 2.80
CA ASP A 531 45.90 5.82 3.95
C ASP A 531 46.47 7.26 3.93
N PRO A 532 47.77 7.51 3.65
CA PRO A 532 48.31 8.87 3.61
C PRO A 532 47.55 9.79 2.63
N PHE A 533 47.08 9.27 1.50
CA PHE A 533 46.32 10.02 0.50
C PHE A 533 44.80 10.07 0.76
N LEU A 534 44.21 9.07 1.41
CA LEU A 534 42.75 8.96 1.57
C LEU A 534 42.14 10.10 2.39
N GLY A 535 40.97 10.58 1.99
CA GLY A 535 40.20 11.61 2.70
C GLY A 535 39.91 12.86 1.87
N GLN A 536 39.43 13.91 2.54
CA GLN A 536 39.16 15.21 1.92
C GLN A 536 40.33 16.18 2.09
N TRP A 537 40.56 16.99 1.05
CA TRP A 537 41.67 17.92 0.92
C TRP A 537 41.13 19.27 0.40
N SER A 538 41.74 20.37 0.83
CA SER A 538 41.38 21.73 0.42
C SER A 538 42.59 22.51 -0.05
N GLU A 539 42.43 23.21 -1.17
CA GLU A 539 43.48 23.99 -1.82
C GLU A 539 44.02 25.10 -0.92
N GLU A 540 45.33 25.09 -0.64
CA GLU A 540 45.96 25.95 0.38
C GLU A 540 45.87 27.46 0.04
N ILE A 541 46.05 27.81 -1.24
CA ILE A 541 46.26 29.21 -1.66
C ILE A 541 44.94 29.96 -1.87
N ALA A 542 43.82 29.25 -2.09
CA ALA A 542 42.52 29.86 -2.35
C ALA A 542 41.36 29.32 -1.50
N GLY A 543 41.46 28.13 -0.92
CA GLY A 543 40.37 27.47 -0.19
C GLY A 543 39.13 27.17 -1.05
N ARG A 544 39.29 27.11 -2.38
CA ARG A 544 38.19 26.95 -3.35
C ARG A 544 38.13 25.55 -3.91
N GLY A 545 39.27 24.98 -4.32
CA GLY A 545 39.35 23.58 -4.71
C GLY A 545 39.13 22.64 -3.51
N VAL A 546 38.19 21.71 -3.64
CA VAL A 546 38.02 20.57 -2.73
C VAL A 546 38.30 19.29 -3.49
N MET A 547 39.15 18.42 -2.95
CA MET A 547 39.51 17.14 -3.54
C MET A 547 39.20 16.02 -2.55
N THR A 548 38.41 15.04 -2.97
CA THR A 548 38.15 13.81 -2.22
C THR A 548 38.95 12.69 -2.87
N VAL A 549 39.82 12.05 -2.08
CA VAL A 549 40.56 10.86 -2.50
C VAL A 549 39.95 9.66 -1.80
N THR A 550 39.24 8.82 -2.56
CA THR A 550 38.69 7.55 -2.10
C THR A 550 39.54 6.39 -2.59
N LYS A 551 39.48 5.29 -1.84
CA LYS A 551 40.11 4.04 -2.22
C LYS A 551 39.37 3.45 -3.41
N SER A 552 40.10 3.07 -4.46
CA SER A 552 39.50 2.37 -5.59
C SER A 552 39.40 0.88 -5.29
N VAL A 553 38.37 0.22 -5.83
CA VAL A 553 38.17 -1.22 -5.64
C VAL A 553 39.28 -1.99 -6.34
N GLY A 554 40.04 -2.74 -5.54
CA GLY A 554 40.80 -3.89 -6.00
C GLY A 554 42.31 -3.74 -6.16
N LEU A 555 42.87 -2.54 -6.04
CA LEU A 555 44.31 -2.29 -6.26
C LEU A 555 44.85 -1.17 -5.37
N ALA A 556 46.16 -0.95 -5.43
CA ALA A 556 46.80 0.32 -5.04
C ALA A 556 46.44 1.48 -6.01
N LYS A 557 45.14 1.62 -6.34
CA LYS A 557 44.55 2.73 -7.10
C LYS A 557 43.67 3.55 -6.17
N VAL A 558 43.53 4.84 -6.45
CA VAL A 558 42.54 5.71 -5.82
C VAL A 558 41.68 6.38 -6.86
N ASP A 559 40.42 6.53 -6.52
CA ASP A 559 39.49 7.38 -7.26
C ASP A 559 39.54 8.76 -6.61
N ILE A 560 39.77 9.78 -7.43
CA ILE A 560 39.95 11.16 -6.99
C ILE A 560 38.88 11.98 -7.68
N GLU A 561 38.02 12.60 -6.88
CA GLU A 561 37.08 13.60 -7.35
C GLU A 561 37.51 14.97 -6.84
N ALA A 562 37.85 15.88 -7.74
CA ALA A 562 38.27 17.22 -7.42
C ALA A 562 37.31 18.26 -8.02
N ARG A 563 36.87 19.23 -7.24
CA ARG A 563 35.89 20.26 -7.63
C ARG A 563 36.46 21.66 -7.38
N TRP A 564 36.43 22.52 -8.41
CA TRP A 564 36.70 23.95 -8.27
C TRP A 564 35.49 24.79 -8.69
N PRO A 565 35.05 25.74 -7.86
CA PRO A 565 34.16 26.80 -8.30
C PRO A 565 34.95 27.81 -9.15
N GLY A 566 34.75 27.79 -10.47
CA GLY A 566 35.29 28.77 -11.40
C GLY A 566 34.61 30.14 -11.25
N SER A 567 33.30 30.14 -10.98
CA SER A 567 32.52 31.32 -10.66
C SER A 567 31.46 31.02 -9.59
N ALA A 568 30.56 31.97 -9.30
CA ALA A 568 29.40 31.71 -8.42
C ALA A 568 28.38 30.74 -9.04
N PHE A 569 28.48 30.49 -10.34
CA PHE A 569 27.54 29.71 -11.15
C PHE A 569 28.25 28.66 -12.01
N GLU A 570 29.51 28.34 -11.74
CA GLU A 570 30.31 27.43 -12.59
C GLU A 570 31.21 26.57 -11.71
N VAL A 571 31.11 25.25 -11.86
CA VAL A 571 31.95 24.27 -11.16
C VAL A 571 32.62 23.34 -12.17
N SER A 572 33.95 23.32 -12.15
CA SER A 572 34.76 22.32 -12.82
C SER A 572 34.94 21.11 -11.91
N THR A 573 34.66 19.91 -12.42
CA THR A 573 34.81 18.63 -11.72
C THR A 573 35.76 17.73 -12.50
N TRP A 574 36.78 17.22 -11.84
CA TRP A 574 37.70 16.21 -12.37
C TRP A 574 37.43 14.88 -11.68
N SER A 575 37.18 13.83 -12.46
CA SER A 575 37.14 12.44 -12.01
C SER A 575 38.36 11.71 -12.56
N ILE A 576 39.19 11.17 -11.67
CA ILE A 576 40.50 10.60 -11.98
C ILE A 576 40.62 9.24 -11.28
N THR A 577 41.12 8.22 -11.97
CA THR A 577 41.60 6.98 -11.32
C THR A 577 43.12 6.94 -11.44
N ALA A 578 43.83 7.02 -10.32
CA ALA A 578 45.29 7.13 -10.26
C ALA A 578 45.93 5.93 -9.57
N ASN A 579 47.13 5.53 -10.02
CA ASN A 579 47.88 4.36 -9.54
C ASN A 579 49.01 4.76 -8.59
N LEU A 580 49.15 4.10 -7.43
CA LEU A 580 50.26 4.33 -6.51
C LEU A 580 51.56 3.64 -6.96
N THR A 581 52.52 4.45 -7.39
CA THR A 581 53.87 4.02 -7.80
C THR A 581 54.74 3.59 -6.62
N ASP A 582 55.88 2.96 -6.93
CA ASP A 582 56.86 2.53 -5.90
C ASP A 582 57.60 3.70 -5.24
N ASP A 583 57.65 4.87 -5.88
CA ASP A 583 58.18 6.11 -5.29
C ASP A 583 57.13 6.93 -4.53
N GLY A 584 55.96 6.34 -4.25
CA GLY A 584 54.95 6.91 -3.35
C GLY A 584 54.12 8.04 -3.97
N LYS A 585 53.86 7.99 -5.28
CA LYS A 585 53.06 8.98 -6.01
C LYS A 585 51.85 8.33 -6.66
N LEU A 586 50.78 9.10 -6.84
CA LEU A 586 49.60 8.70 -7.59
C LEU A 586 49.72 9.19 -9.03
N VAL A 587 49.74 8.28 -10.00
CA VAL A 587 49.89 8.63 -11.43
C VAL A 587 48.67 8.18 -12.22
N TYR A 588 48.10 9.10 -12.99
CA TYR A 588 47.00 8.84 -13.92
C TYR A 588 47.41 9.30 -15.33
N ASN A 589 46.89 8.62 -16.36
CA ASN A 589 47.19 8.92 -17.77
C ASN A 589 46.06 9.67 -18.47
N THR A 590 44.86 9.65 -17.89
CA THR A 590 43.64 10.30 -18.39
C THR A 590 42.77 10.73 -17.21
N CYS A 591 41.98 11.78 -17.40
CA CYS A 591 40.93 12.15 -16.47
C CYS A 591 39.69 12.66 -17.20
N ARG A 592 38.51 12.49 -16.60
CA ARG A 592 37.26 13.07 -17.09
C ARG A 592 37.09 14.45 -16.44
N HIS A 593 37.05 15.51 -17.23
CA HIS A 593 36.87 16.88 -16.77
C HIS A 593 35.55 17.43 -17.30
N ILE A 594 34.67 17.85 -16.39
CA ILE A 594 33.34 18.36 -16.67
C ILE A 594 33.23 19.79 -16.15
N VAL A 595 32.73 20.72 -16.96
CA VAL A 595 32.32 22.05 -16.51
C VAL A 595 30.80 22.11 -16.47
N THR A 596 30.26 22.39 -15.28
CA THR A 596 28.82 22.53 -15.05
C THR A 596 28.49 23.98 -14.71
N GLU A 597 27.63 24.61 -15.53
CA GLU A 597 27.03 25.91 -15.21
C GLU A 597 25.72 25.69 -14.45
N TYR A 598 25.48 26.47 -13.40
CA TYR A 598 24.29 26.40 -12.55
C TYR A 598 23.42 27.64 -12.75
N ASP A 599 22.11 27.45 -12.91
CA ASP A 599 21.16 28.56 -12.96
C ASP A 599 20.91 29.19 -11.57
N GLU A 600 20.14 30.28 -11.52
CA GLU A 600 19.78 30.96 -10.25
C GLU A 600 18.93 30.08 -9.29
N ASN A 601 18.41 28.94 -9.76
CA ASN A 601 17.64 27.97 -8.97
C ASN A 601 18.49 26.78 -8.49
N GLY A 602 19.76 26.68 -8.92
CA GLY A 602 20.67 25.57 -8.60
C GLY A 602 20.60 24.38 -9.56
N ASN A 603 19.95 24.52 -10.72
CA ASN A 603 19.95 23.47 -11.76
C ASN A 603 21.27 23.50 -12.54
N GLY A 604 22.05 22.42 -12.49
CA GLY A 604 23.30 22.27 -13.22
C GLY A 604 23.09 21.81 -14.67
N THR A 605 23.76 22.46 -15.61
CA THR A 605 23.87 22.06 -17.03
C THR A 605 25.34 21.82 -17.37
N VAL A 606 25.67 20.64 -17.90
CA VAL A 606 27.03 20.37 -18.41
C VAL A 606 27.25 21.15 -19.69
N VAL A 607 28.19 22.10 -19.66
CA VAL A 607 28.54 22.97 -20.80
C VAL A 607 29.84 22.55 -21.49
N SER A 608 30.66 21.75 -20.82
CA SER A 608 31.86 21.15 -21.39
C SER A 608 32.15 19.80 -20.74
N GLU A 609 32.58 18.83 -21.56
CA GLU A 609 33.13 17.56 -21.10
C GLU A 609 34.35 17.25 -21.98
N VAL A 610 35.50 17.01 -21.34
CA VAL A 610 36.78 16.76 -21.98
C VAL A 610 37.48 15.59 -21.29
N THR A 611 38.21 14.79 -22.06
CA THR A 611 39.20 13.85 -21.51
C THR A 611 40.58 14.46 -21.72
N ASP A 612 41.23 14.87 -20.63
CA ASP A 612 42.54 15.53 -20.65
C ASP A 612 43.70 14.51 -20.48
N GLU A 613 44.93 14.95 -20.77
CA GLU A 613 46.16 14.16 -20.59
C GLU A 613 46.54 13.99 -19.10
N GLY A 614 47.62 13.24 -18.84
CA GLY A 614 47.95 12.69 -17.53
C GLY A 614 48.38 13.67 -16.45
N GLY A 615 48.73 13.12 -15.29
CA GLY A 615 49.25 13.89 -14.17
C GLY A 615 49.65 13.04 -12.98
N VAL A 616 50.21 13.73 -11.98
CA VAL A 616 50.85 13.12 -10.82
C VAL A 616 50.46 13.86 -9.54
N LEU A 617 49.97 13.12 -8.55
CA LEU A 617 49.83 13.61 -7.17
C LEU A 617 50.91 13.01 -6.26
N SER A 618 51.43 13.81 -5.35
CA SER A 618 52.46 13.39 -4.40
C SER A 618 52.36 14.17 -3.09
N LEU A 619 52.68 13.55 -1.97
CA LEU A 619 52.81 14.27 -0.71
C LEU A 619 54.18 14.95 -0.60
N ASP A 620 54.20 16.18 -0.07
CA ASP A 620 55.43 16.86 0.30
C ASP A 620 55.94 16.44 1.70
N ASN A 621 57.05 17.03 2.14
CA ASN A 621 57.64 16.72 3.46
C ASN A 621 56.82 17.23 4.66
N GLU A 622 55.80 18.07 4.42
CA GLU A 622 54.88 18.60 5.44
C GLU A 622 53.54 17.82 5.46
N GLY A 623 53.36 16.85 4.55
CA GLY A 623 52.14 16.04 4.43
C GLY A 623 51.05 16.71 3.58
N LYS A 624 51.38 17.74 2.80
CA LYS A 624 50.45 18.39 1.87
C LYS A 624 50.42 17.65 0.55
N LEU A 625 49.25 17.58 -0.06
CA LEU A 625 49.07 16.96 -1.37
C LEU A 625 49.42 17.96 -2.47
N ILE A 626 50.36 17.60 -3.34
CA ILE A 626 50.74 18.38 -4.52
C ILE A 626 50.17 17.67 -5.74
N TRP A 627 49.36 18.36 -6.54
CA TRP A 627 48.83 17.86 -7.82
C TRP A 627 49.45 18.62 -8.98
N ASN A 628 50.14 17.89 -9.85
CA ASN A 628 50.73 18.40 -11.08
C ASN A 628 50.00 17.76 -12.27
N ILE A 629 49.49 18.58 -13.18
CA ILE A 629 48.84 18.16 -14.43
C ILE A 629 49.86 18.33 -15.55
N ASP A 630 49.94 17.36 -16.47
CA ASP A 630 50.89 17.44 -17.59
C ASP A 630 50.65 18.72 -18.40
N GLY A 631 51.71 19.52 -18.58
CA GLY A 631 51.67 20.80 -19.29
C GLY A 631 51.49 22.06 -18.41
N ASN A 632 51.30 21.94 -17.09
CA ASN A 632 51.27 23.08 -16.18
C ASN A 632 52.42 23.04 -15.15
N GLU A 633 53.33 24.02 -15.19
CA GLU A 633 54.53 24.04 -14.33
C GLU A 633 54.25 24.52 -12.88
N GLU A 634 53.10 25.15 -12.61
CA GLU A 634 52.66 25.55 -11.26
C GLU A 634 51.58 24.59 -10.74
N GLY A 635 52.01 23.52 -10.08
CA GLY A 635 51.12 22.53 -9.46
C GLY A 635 50.30 23.07 -8.28
N SER A 636 49.09 22.54 -8.07
CA SER A 636 48.20 22.93 -6.97
C SER A 636 48.56 22.20 -5.68
N THR A 637 48.45 22.89 -4.53
CA THR A 637 48.77 22.35 -3.19
C THR A 637 47.51 22.29 -2.33
N PHE A 638 47.27 21.17 -1.65
CA PHE A 638 46.13 20.94 -0.78
C PHE A 638 46.55 20.49 0.62
N VAL A 639 45.77 20.93 1.61
CA VAL A 639 45.88 20.52 3.02
C VAL A 639 44.74 19.56 3.34
N LYS A 640 45.02 18.48 4.06
CA LYS A 640 44.02 17.50 4.51
C LYS A 640 43.04 18.18 5.50
N GLN A 641 41.74 17.91 5.35
CA GLN A 641 40.71 18.42 6.27
C GLN A 641 40.66 17.65 7.60
#